data_AF-A0A1K1SLG9-F1
#
_entry.id   AF-A0A1K1SLG9-F1
#
_cell.length_a   1.000
_cell.length_b   1.000
_cell.length_c   1.000
_cell.angle_alpha   90.00
_cell.angle_beta   90.00
_cell.angle_gamma   90.00
#
_symmetry.space_group_name_H-M   'P 1'
#
loop_
_entity.id
_entity.type
_entity.pdbx_description
1 polymer ?
#
loop_
_entity_poly.entity_id
_entity_poly.type
_entity_poly.pdbx_seq_one_letter_code
_entity_poly.pdbx_strand_id
1 'polypeptide(L)'
;MAGKRQHYVPRFLQRGFLNDPLDEAQRTWLHRRGAKERLVGIRDVGVGEYFYSKLSTDGTATLDDLITEVEGDLDRELSILKGAQLGERIDPCVAARLTAHLMMRTAHVRSVFELGATLIIDSARSLYGDPSSARSQLGVDGVGTAFEKEMESALEARSTAALPVPRPLVRRMTSFLARERFDALHEELASTITHVLNEITRKLSSSIREAHNKALESARQSHWEEELAQLSWQTQAVSGAILPDCIALVRVRGQEFAPLLLREQDQVELVVLPIAHDRLLIGSSSIEATIDVASLNAASAACSSSFFISANAADGIGLSDSIGQRSAQVIDNSVRDVLSTLRQPVGNDMNRPHVEPTVTELETLPSFSFSLTCSGFADNELAERLGKIVATIVREAGRDLPISILDGITFAADYPAALKGLDRGDPAFGIAQTQPREYGRPVAQAVDVIREGKAKCHIVIDADIAIGLLSEDVDCRAQSTHMILSMLANLSHAMRYETGLNEHRPVTADAINTMLHPCVSGAPSGYYCARESAFSDPSAGQRYSDLVKDSLAGAQEAILKARLAYRTHNDLDTLLGVALPRISFVLRHVAEWLGHRDGLPPQDTFPGSKLPAELKAHGLDLWLELFGRDLRNLYDAEGQFTAGNIFALDRHVERLLWTVNICPWPMEDGRVYVSVPGNDEALLMENPSRNA
;
A
#
# COMPACT_ATOMS: atom_id res chain seq x y z
N MET A 1 18.93 -20.82 -44.76
CA MET A 1 19.46 -19.62 -45.43
C MET A 1 20.12 -18.83 -44.33
N ALA A 2 21.43 -18.65 -44.36
CA ALA A 2 22.09 -17.67 -43.51
C ALA A 2 22.31 -16.39 -44.32
N GLY A 3 22.08 -15.22 -43.74
CA GLY A 3 22.32 -13.96 -44.44
C GLY A 3 21.58 -12.75 -43.89
N LYS A 4 21.67 -11.64 -44.62
CA LYS A 4 21.12 -10.35 -44.19
C LYS A 4 19.63 -10.40 -43.87
N ARG A 5 18.83 -11.20 -44.58
CA ARG A 5 17.36 -11.30 -44.40
C ARG A 5 16.99 -12.66 -43.85
N GLN A 6 16.84 -12.76 -42.54
CA GLN A 6 16.54 -14.02 -41.87
C GLN A 6 15.05 -14.14 -41.53
N HIS A 7 14.46 -15.29 -41.84
CA HIS A 7 13.09 -15.61 -41.52
C HIS A 7 12.97 -16.14 -40.08
N TYR A 8 12.21 -15.45 -39.24
CA TYR A 8 11.82 -15.93 -37.91
C TYR A 8 10.50 -16.72 -37.93
N VAL A 9 9.71 -16.59 -39.01
CA VAL A 9 8.70 -17.59 -39.40
C VAL A 9 9.18 -18.24 -40.70
N PRO A 10 9.59 -19.52 -40.71
CA PRO A 10 10.29 -20.09 -41.85
C PRO A 10 9.39 -20.25 -43.08
N ARG A 11 9.97 -20.01 -44.27
CA ARG A 11 9.23 -20.15 -45.53
C ARG A 11 8.71 -21.56 -45.79
N PHE A 12 9.42 -22.60 -45.33
CA PHE A 12 8.97 -23.98 -45.51
C PHE A 12 7.66 -24.29 -44.75
N LEU A 13 7.46 -23.65 -43.59
CA LEU A 13 6.18 -23.66 -42.89
C LEU A 13 5.13 -22.85 -43.65
N GLN A 14 5.46 -21.59 -44.01
CA GLN A 14 4.55 -20.68 -44.71
C GLN A 14 3.99 -21.24 -46.03
N ARG A 15 4.73 -22.13 -46.71
CA ARG A 15 4.27 -22.81 -47.94
C ARG A 15 2.97 -23.61 -47.77
N GLY A 16 2.62 -24.01 -46.54
CA GLY A 16 1.33 -24.64 -46.25
C GLY A 16 0.11 -23.71 -46.41
N PHE A 17 0.34 -22.40 -46.56
CA PHE A 17 -0.67 -21.34 -46.54
C PHE A 17 -0.59 -20.46 -47.80
N LEU A 18 -0.06 -21.00 -48.89
CA LEU A 18 -0.07 -20.28 -50.18
C LEU A 18 -1.50 -20.15 -50.69
N ASN A 19 -1.81 -18.98 -51.27
CA ASN A 19 -3.08 -18.75 -51.97
C ASN A 19 -3.20 -19.65 -53.20
N ASP A 20 -2.08 -19.86 -53.90
CA ASP A 20 -1.97 -20.81 -55.00
C ASP A 20 -0.61 -21.52 -54.89
N PRO A 21 -0.56 -22.84 -54.62
CA PRO A 21 0.68 -23.60 -54.55
C PRO A 21 1.49 -23.63 -55.87
N LEU A 22 0.84 -23.37 -57.01
CA LEU A 22 1.46 -23.37 -58.34
C LEU A 22 2.02 -22.01 -58.73
N ASP A 23 1.73 -20.95 -57.96
CA ASP A 23 2.21 -19.60 -58.23
C ASP A 23 3.71 -19.49 -57.97
N GLU A 24 4.48 -19.16 -59.02
CA GLU A 24 5.93 -18.95 -58.94
C GLU A 24 6.32 -17.88 -57.91
N ALA A 25 5.46 -16.88 -57.70
CA ALA A 25 5.71 -15.81 -56.74
C ALA A 25 5.52 -16.25 -55.28
N GLN A 26 4.98 -17.45 -55.02
CA GLN A 26 4.71 -18.03 -53.71
C GLN A 26 4.06 -17.02 -52.76
N ARG A 27 2.80 -16.67 -53.05
CA ARG A 27 2.06 -15.62 -52.32
C ARG A 27 1.06 -16.19 -51.30
N THR A 28 0.86 -15.44 -50.22
CA THR A 28 -0.09 -15.72 -49.13
C THR A 28 -0.82 -14.43 -48.74
N TRP A 29 -1.99 -14.53 -48.11
CA TRP A 29 -2.69 -13.36 -47.57
C TRP A 29 -2.12 -12.99 -46.21
N LEU A 30 -1.59 -11.77 -46.10
CA LEU A 30 -1.06 -11.20 -44.87
C LEU A 30 -2.11 -10.30 -44.23
N HIS A 31 -2.35 -10.55 -42.95
CA HIS A 31 -3.29 -9.81 -42.10
C HIS A 31 -2.51 -9.08 -41.00
N ARG A 32 -2.81 -7.79 -40.80
CA ARG A 32 -2.15 -6.95 -39.79
C ARG A 32 -3.18 -6.07 -39.12
N ARG A 33 -2.97 -5.78 -37.83
CA ARG A 33 -3.85 -4.92 -37.05
C ARG A 33 -3.99 -3.54 -37.70
N GLY A 34 -5.23 -3.07 -37.85
CA GLY A 34 -5.53 -1.74 -38.41
C GLY A 34 -5.18 -1.58 -39.90
N ALA A 35 -4.89 -2.67 -40.62
CA ALA A 35 -4.59 -2.64 -42.05
C ALA A 35 -5.45 -3.64 -42.81
N LYS A 36 -5.80 -3.30 -44.05
CA LYS A 36 -6.47 -4.23 -44.96
C LYS A 36 -5.55 -5.41 -45.31
N GLU A 37 -6.14 -6.60 -45.44
CA GLU A 37 -5.46 -7.81 -45.89
C GLU A 37 -4.81 -7.64 -47.27
N ARG A 38 -3.62 -8.20 -47.45
CA ARG A 38 -2.83 -8.04 -48.69
C ARG A 38 -2.22 -9.36 -49.13
N LEU A 39 -2.32 -9.64 -50.43
CA LEU A 39 -1.60 -10.74 -51.05
C LEU A 39 -0.12 -10.37 -51.23
N VAL A 40 0.79 -11.11 -50.60
CA VAL A 40 2.24 -10.81 -50.56
C VAL A 40 3.06 -12.08 -50.72
N GLY A 41 4.30 -11.95 -51.22
CA GLY A 41 5.21 -13.10 -51.32
C GLY A 41 5.75 -13.52 -49.95
N ILE A 42 5.82 -14.83 -49.67
CA ILE A 42 6.33 -15.38 -48.39
C ILE A 42 7.81 -15.00 -48.11
N ARG A 43 8.55 -14.55 -49.13
CA ARG A 43 9.91 -13.99 -48.96
C ARG A 43 9.93 -12.71 -48.12
N ASP A 44 8.81 -12.00 -48.03
CA ASP A 44 8.67 -10.70 -47.36
C ASP A 44 7.83 -10.79 -46.07
N VAL A 45 7.45 -12.00 -45.64
CA VAL A 45 6.67 -12.26 -44.42
C VAL A 45 7.54 -12.94 -43.36
N GLY A 46 7.41 -12.52 -42.10
CA GLY A 46 8.11 -13.15 -40.98
C GLY A 46 9.63 -13.08 -41.07
N VAL A 47 10.16 -11.95 -41.57
CA VAL A 47 11.58 -11.75 -41.90
C VAL A 47 12.13 -10.47 -41.26
N GLY A 48 13.39 -10.51 -40.81
CA GLY A 48 14.09 -9.36 -40.25
C GLY A 48 15.51 -9.22 -40.80
N GLU A 49 16.05 -7.99 -40.79
CA GLU A 49 17.45 -7.77 -41.13
C GLU A 49 18.37 -8.12 -39.95
N TYR A 50 19.37 -8.99 -40.19
CA TYR A 50 20.31 -9.47 -39.17
C TYR A 50 19.61 -9.88 -37.86
N PHE A 51 18.53 -10.65 -38.00
CA PHE A 51 17.60 -10.89 -36.90
C PHE A 51 18.23 -11.67 -35.74
N TYR A 52 19.00 -12.74 -36.02
CA TYR A 52 19.74 -13.49 -35.00
C TYR A 52 21.22 -13.08 -34.96
N SER A 53 21.90 -13.03 -36.11
CA SER A 53 23.33 -12.68 -36.15
C SER A 53 23.70 -11.74 -37.30
N LYS A 54 24.89 -11.13 -37.17
CA LYS A 54 25.56 -10.48 -38.30
C LYS A 54 26.31 -11.53 -39.12
N LEU A 55 26.63 -11.18 -40.36
CA LEU A 55 27.49 -11.99 -41.22
C LEU A 55 28.86 -12.21 -40.56
N SER A 56 29.35 -13.45 -40.62
CA SER A 56 30.69 -13.79 -40.18
C SER A 56 31.75 -13.02 -40.97
N THR A 57 32.78 -12.53 -40.28
CA THR A 57 33.89 -11.79 -40.88
C THR A 57 35.19 -12.60 -40.95
N ASP A 58 35.26 -13.68 -40.17
CA ASP A 58 36.42 -14.56 -40.00
C ASP A 58 36.13 -16.03 -40.37
N GLY A 59 34.91 -16.33 -40.79
CA GLY A 59 34.48 -17.65 -41.24
C GLY A 59 33.94 -18.56 -40.14
N THR A 60 33.82 -18.08 -38.89
CA THR A 60 33.16 -18.86 -37.83
C THR A 60 31.66 -19.00 -38.10
N ALA A 61 31.08 -20.16 -37.78
CA ALA A 61 29.65 -20.39 -37.87
C ALA A 61 28.86 -19.39 -37.01
N THR A 62 27.86 -18.75 -37.60
CA THR A 62 26.96 -17.81 -36.95
C THR A 62 25.71 -18.51 -36.42
N LEU A 63 24.92 -17.84 -35.58
CA LEU A 63 23.62 -18.36 -35.13
C LEU A 63 22.66 -18.61 -36.31
N ASP A 64 22.72 -17.78 -37.36
CA ASP A 64 21.94 -18.01 -38.59
C ASP A 64 22.34 -19.31 -39.30
N ASP A 65 23.63 -19.68 -39.25
CA ASP A 65 24.15 -20.94 -39.82
C ASP A 65 23.66 -22.14 -39.00
N LEU A 66 23.77 -22.07 -37.67
CA LEU A 66 23.31 -23.13 -36.75
C LEU A 66 21.80 -23.38 -36.90
N ILE A 67 21.00 -22.31 -36.97
CA ILE A 67 19.55 -22.43 -37.20
C ILE A 67 19.27 -23.04 -38.58
N THR A 68 19.99 -22.60 -39.62
CA THR A 68 19.81 -23.13 -40.98
C THR A 68 20.11 -24.63 -41.06
N GLU A 69 21.13 -25.11 -40.34
CA GLU A 69 21.51 -26.52 -40.30
C GLU A 69 20.39 -27.38 -39.72
N VAL A 70 19.86 -26.99 -38.56
CA VAL A 70 18.72 -27.68 -37.91
C VAL A 70 17.47 -27.69 -38.80
N GLU A 71 17.20 -26.58 -39.49
CA GLU A 71 16.03 -26.45 -40.36
C GLU A 71 16.04 -27.39 -41.58
N GLY A 72 17.20 -27.84 -42.03
CA GLY A 72 17.31 -28.79 -43.15
C GLY A 72 16.66 -30.15 -42.85
N ASP A 73 16.72 -30.59 -41.60
CA ASP A 73 16.07 -31.82 -41.14
C ASP A 73 14.58 -31.59 -40.88
N LEU A 74 14.23 -30.46 -40.26
CA LEU A 74 12.84 -30.11 -39.95
C LEU A 74 11.96 -29.89 -41.20
N ASP A 75 12.51 -29.36 -42.30
CA ASP A 75 11.76 -29.21 -43.56
C ASP A 75 11.34 -30.58 -44.14
N ARG A 76 12.24 -31.56 -44.05
CA ARG A 76 11.96 -32.94 -44.47
C ARG A 76 10.88 -33.57 -43.60
N GLU A 77 10.98 -33.40 -42.29
CA GLU A 77 9.99 -33.91 -41.33
C GLU A 77 8.62 -33.26 -41.52
N LEU A 78 8.57 -31.94 -41.69
CA LEU A 78 7.31 -31.23 -41.95
C LEU A 78 6.64 -31.72 -43.22
N SER A 79 7.41 -31.99 -44.27
CA SER A 79 6.90 -32.53 -45.53
C SER A 79 6.28 -33.93 -45.35
N ILE A 80 6.88 -34.79 -44.51
CA ILE A 80 6.31 -36.09 -44.13
C ILE A 80 4.99 -35.89 -43.36
N LEU A 81 4.94 -34.98 -42.37
CA LEU A 81 3.73 -34.70 -41.60
C LEU A 81 2.58 -34.14 -42.46
N LYS A 82 2.90 -33.31 -43.46
CA LYS A 82 1.94 -32.82 -44.46
C LYS A 82 1.40 -33.91 -45.38
N GLY A 83 2.15 -35.01 -45.56
CA GLY A 83 1.75 -36.16 -46.37
C GLY A 83 1.14 -37.34 -45.60
N ALA A 84 1.28 -37.38 -44.27
CA ALA A 84 0.81 -38.46 -43.41
C ALA A 84 -0.71 -38.71 -43.54
N GLN A 85 -1.16 -39.93 -43.23
CA GLN A 85 -2.59 -40.21 -43.20
C GLN A 85 -3.26 -39.45 -42.05
N LEU A 86 -4.48 -38.96 -42.28
CA LEU A 86 -5.23 -38.22 -41.26
C LEU A 86 -5.51 -39.13 -40.05
N GLY A 87 -5.29 -38.61 -38.84
CA GLY A 87 -5.42 -39.39 -37.60
C GLY A 87 -4.29 -40.38 -37.35
N GLU A 88 -3.29 -40.48 -38.24
CA GLU A 88 -2.09 -41.28 -38.00
C GLU A 88 -1.30 -40.72 -36.81
N ARG A 89 -0.88 -41.61 -35.90
CA ARG A 89 -0.03 -41.23 -34.78
C ARG A 89 1.33 -40.80 -35.29
N ILE A 90 1.76 -39.62 -34.86
CA ILE A 90 3.07 -39.05 -35.15
C ILE A 90 4.03 -39.39 -34.01
N ASP A 91 5.30 -39.61 -34.34
CA ASP A 91 6.38 -39.74 -33.34
C ASP A 91 6.40 -38.47 -32.45
N PRO A 92 6.16 -38.61 -31.14
CA PRO A 92 6.13 -37.46 -30.24
C PRO A 92 7.42 -36.66 -30.22
N CYS A 93 8.59 -37.30 -30.39
CA CYS A 93 9.87 -36.60 -30.40
C CYS A 93 10.01 -35.70 -31.63
N VAL A 94 9.55 -36.17 -32.79
CA VAL A 94 9.56 -35.37 -34.03
C VAL A 94 8.62 -34.17 -33.92
N ALA A 95 7.39 -34.40 -33.45
CA ALA A 95 6.40 -33.33 -33.30
C ALA A 95 6.82 -32.29 -32.25
N ALA A 96 7.38 -32.75 -31.12
CA ALA A 96 7.89 -31.90 -30.04
C ALA A 96 9.05 -31.02 -30.52
N ARG A 97 10.06 -31.62 -31.16
CA ARG A 97 11.22 -30.90 -31.69
C ARG A 97 10.82 -29.85 -32.73
N LEU A 98 9.96 -30.23 -33.67
CA LEU A 98 9.45 -29.30 -34.68
C LEU A 98 8.71 -28.13 -34.03
N THR A 99 7.78 -28.42 -33.11
CA THR A 99 6.97 -27.39 -32.44
C THR A 99 7.82 -26.44 -31.60
N ALA A 100 8.71 -26.98 -30.76
CA ALA A 100 9.59 -26.20 -29.90
C ALA A 100 10.53 -25.31 -30.72
N HIS A 101 11.19 -25.87 -31.73
CA HIS A 101 12.12 -25.13 -32.57
C HIS A 101 11.44 -23.98 -33.31
N LEU A 102 10.29 -24.25 -33.94
CA LEU A 102 9.56 -23.25 -34.71
C LEU A 102 9.06 -22.12 -33.80
N MET A 103 8.46 -22.45 -32.64
CA MET A 103 7.97 -21.44 -31.70
C MET A 103 9.11 -20.57 -31.14
N MET A 104 10.19 -21.20 -30.65
CA MET A 104 11.23 -20.52 -29.88
C MET A 104 11.99 -19.47 -30.67
N ARG A 105 12.06 -19.58 -32.00
CA ARG A 105 12.85 -18.66 -32.83
C ARG A 105 12.08 -17.41 -33.26
N THR A 106 10.78 -17.35 -33.02
CA THR A 106 9.92 -16.28 -33.55
C THR A 106 10.24 -14.89 -32.97
N ALA A 107 9.87 -13.83 -33.71
CA ALA A 107 9.83 -12.46 -33.17
C ALA A 107 8.78 -12.30 -32.06
N HIS A 108 7.76 -13.17 -32.04
CA HIS A 108 6.74 -13.21 -30.98
C HIS A 108 7.37 -13.40 -29.59
N VAL A 109 8.42 -14.22 -29.46
CA VAL A 109 9.18 -14.37 -28.20
C VAL A 109 9.69 -13.03 -27.69
N ARG A 110 10.32 -12.22 -28.56
CA ARG A 110 10.85 -10.90 -28.18
C ARG A 110 9.71 -9.95 -27.79
N SER A 111 8.62 -9.95 -28.57
CA SER A 111 7.44 -9.11 -28.30
C SER A 111 6.78 -9.41 -26.96
N VAL A 112 6.68 -10.69 -26.58
CA VAL A 112 6.14 -11.12 -25.28
C VAL A 112 7.00 -10.60 -24.12
N PHE A 113 8.32 -10.77 -24.20
CA PHE A 113 9.23 -10.28 -23.17
C PHE A 113 9.27 -8.75 -23.08
N GLU A 114 9.21 -8.04 -24.22
CA GLU A 114 9.14 -6.58 -24.25
C GLU A 114 7.86 -6.07 -23.59
N LEU A 115 6.72 -6.71 -23.86
CA LEU A 115 5.44 -6.36 -23.24
C LEU A 115 5.47 -6.59 -21.72
N GLY A 116 5.90 -7.77 -21.28
CA GLY A 116 6.01 -8.09 -19.85
C GLY A 116 6.95 -7.16 -19.09
N ALA A 117 8.14 -6.88 -19.64
CA ALA A 117 9.09 -5.97 -19.02
C ALA A 117 8.57 -4.53 -18.97
N THR A 118 7.85 -4.07 -20.00
CA THR A 118 7.22 -2.74 -20.00
C THR A 118 6.19 -2.62 -18.89
N LEU A 119 5.30 -3.61 -18.74
CA LEU A 119 4.30 -3.63 -17.67
C LEU A 119 4.92 -3.63 -16.27
N ILE A 120 6.02 -4.37 -16.06
CA ILE A 120 6.77 -4.38 -14.80
C ILE A 120 7.38 -3.00 -14.51
N ILE A 121 8.03 -2.37 -15.50
CA ILE A 121 8.65 -1.05 -15.35
C ILE A 121 7.60 0.02 -15.06
N ASP A 122 6.46 -0.02 -15.76
CA ASP A 122 5.36 0.92 -15.54
C ASP A 122 4.74 0.74 -14.16
N SER A 123 4.65 -0.50 -13.70
CA SER A 123 4.19 -0.81 -12.34
C SER A 123 5.18 -0.32 -11.28
N ALA A 124 6.49 -0.51 -11.48
CA ALA A 124 7.51 0.06 -10.60
C ALA A 124 7.42 1.59 -10.57
N ARG A 125 7.18 2.24 -11.72
CA ARG A 125 6.95 3.69 -11.79
C ARG A 125 5.71 4.10 -11.00
N SER A 126 4.63 3.32 -11.06
CA SER A 126 3.42 3.58 -10.27
C SER A 126 3.65 3.41 -8.76
N LEU A 127 4.40 2.40 -8.33
CA LEU A 127 4.63 2.11 -6.91
C LEU A 127 5.60 3.10 -6.26
N TYR A 128 6.64 3.52 -6.98
CA TYR A 128 7.72 4.35 -6.43
C TYR A 128 7.70 5.80 -6.93
N GLY A 129 6.84 6.15 -7.90
CA GLY A 129 6.76 7.50 -8.45
C GLY A 129 5.94 8.48 -7.62
N ASP A 130 4.96 7.98 -6.86
CA ASP A 130 4.14 8.78 -5.93
C ASP A 130 4.65 8.60 -4.49
N PRO A 131 4.86 9.68 -3.72
CA PRO A 131 5.40 9.59 -2.36
C PRO A 131 4.50 8.79 -1.42
N SER A 132 3.17 8.91 -1.51
CA SER A 132 2.25 8.18 -0.63
C SER A 132 2.31 6.67 -0.90
N SER A 133 2.33 6.30 -2.18
CA SER A 133 2.47 4.92 -2.64
C SER A 133 3.82 4.35 -2.21
N ALA A 134 4.92 5.07 -2.45
CA ALA A 134 6.26 4.64 -2.07
C ALA A 134 6.39 4.46 -0.55
N ARG A 135 5.83 5.40 0.24
CA ARG A 135 5.81 5.35 1.70
C ARG A 135 5.13 4.08 2.22
N SER A 136 3.97 3.76 1.65
CA SER A 136 3.20 2.56 1.99
C SER A 136 3.96 1.28 1.60
N GLN A 137 4.47 1.21 0.36
CA GLN A 137 5.18 0.04 -0.15
C GLN A 137 6.49 -0.26 0.61
N LEU A 138 7.20 0.78 1.03
CA LEU A 138 8.42 0.64 1.83
C LEU A 138 8.11 0.35 3.32
N GLY A 139 6.86 0.48 3.75
CA GLY A 139 6.47 0.32 5.15
C GLY A 139 7.13 1.36 6.05
N VAL A 140 7.25 2.61 5.59
CA VAL A 140 7.93 3.69 6.33
C VAL A 140 7.27 3.95 7.69
N ASP A 141 5.95 3.76 7.79
CA ASP A 141 5.19 3.96 9.02
C ASP A 141 5.04 2.73 9.90
N GLY A 142 5.40 1.56 9.39
CA GLY A 142 5.34 0.33 10.17
C GLY A 142 6.50 0.21 11.17
N VAL A 143 6.31 -0.68 12.15
CA VAL A 143 7.37 -1.10 13.07
C VAL A 143 8.03 -2.38 12.56
N GLY A 144 9.37 -2.46 12.59
CA GLY A 144 10.12 -3.66 12.20
C GLY A 144 10.19 -3.91 10.69
N THR A 145 9.90 -2.89 9.88
CA THR A 145 9.79 -2.99 8.43
C THR A 145 11.15 -3.11 7.73
N ALA A 146 11.13 -3.48 6.45
CA ALA A 146 12.33 -3.53 5.63
C ALA A 146 13.05 -2.17 5.58
N PHE A 147 12.30 -1.07 5.55
CA PHE A 147 12.86 0.28 5.61
C PHE A 147 13.66 0.54 6.89
N GLU A 148 13.09 0.19 8.06
CA GLU A 148 13.78 0.35 9.34
C GLU A 148 15.06 -0.51 9.42
N LYS A 149 15.02 -1.74 8.89
CA LYS A 149 16.19 -2.63 8.81
C LYS A 149 17.29 -2.10 7.89
N GLU A 150 16.92 -1.59 6.73
CA GLU A 150 17.90 -1.09 5.74
C GLU A 150 18.58 0.18 6.25
N MET A 151 17.81 1.07 6.88
CA MET A 151 18.37 2.25 7.52
C MET A 151 19.27 1.88 8.70
N GLU A 152 18.96 0.84 9.46
CA GLU A 152 19.86 0.32 10.49
C GLU A 152 21.18 -0.14 9.87
N SER A 153 21.13 -1.00 8.85
CA SER A 153 22.30 -1.47 8.11
C SER A 153 23.15 -0.31 7.57
N ALA A 154 22.52 0.72 7.00
CA ALA A 154 23.18 1.91 6.50
C ALA A 154 23.87 2.73 7.61
N LEU A 155 23.27 2.79 8.81
CA LEU A 155 23.88 3.41 9.99
C LEU A 155 25.05 2.58 10.52
N GLU A 156 24.95 1.25 10.51
CA GLU A 156 26.03 0.36 10.93
C GLU A 156 27.26 0.42 10.01
N ALA A 157 27.04 0.61 8.71
CA ALA A 157 28.10 0.73 7.73
C ALA A 157 28.92 2.03 7.84
N ARG A 158 28.44 3.03 8.60
CA ARG A 158 29.12 4.32 8.77
C ARG A 158 29.91 4.36 10.09
N SER A 159 31.14 4.87 10.03
CA SER A 159 31.93 5.13 11.25
C SER A 159 31.32 6.27 12.05
N THR A 160 30.79 5.98 13.23
CA THR A 160 30.24 6.98 14.17
C THR A 160 31.29 7.54 15.13
N ALA A 161 32.56 7.14 15.00
CA ALA A 161 33.66 7.56 15.88
C ALA A 161 33.91 9.08 15.92
N ALA A 162 33.27 9.85 15.04
CA ALA A 162 33.35 11.31 14.97
C ALA A 162 32.10 12.06 15.49
N LEU A 163 31.03 11.38 15.92
CA LEU A 163 29.80 12.05 16.38
C LEU A 163 29.82 12.26 17.91
N PRO A 164 29.55 13.47 18.42
CA PRO A 164 29.49 13.76 19.86
C PRO A 164 28.21 13.24 20.55
N VAL A 165 27.49 12.31 19.92
CA VAL A 165 26.16 11.83 20.32
C VAL A 165 26.17 10.31 20.44
N PRO A 166 25.58 9.72 21.50
CA PRO A 166 25.47 8.26 21.65
C PRO A 166 24.80 7.60 20.45
N ARG A 167 25.36 6.47 19.98
CA ARG A 167 24.84 5.73 18.82
C ARG A 167 23.36 5.32 18.94
N PRO A 168 22.85 4.84 20.09
CA PRO A 168 21.43 4.54 20.26
C PRO A 168 20.53 5.77 20.03
N LEU A 169 20.99 6.96 20.43
CA LEU A 169 20.27 8.21 20.19
C LEU A 169 20.27 8.59 18.70
N VAL A 170 21.42 8.50 18.02
CA VAL A 170 21.53 8.75 16.57
C VAL A 170 20.59 7.85 15.77
N ARG A 171 20.50 6.57 16.15
CA ARG A 171 19.59 5.60 15.53
C ARG A 171 18.13 6.05 15.62
N ARG A 172 17.66 6.37 16.84
CA ARG A 172 16.27 6.79 17.08
C ARG A 172 15.93 8.09 16.35
N MET A 173 16.83 9.08 16.39
CA MET A 173 16.66 10.35 15.67
C MET A 173 16.61 10.14 14.16
N THR A 174 17.54 9.35 13.59
CA THR A 174 17.57 9.12 12.14
C THR A 174 16.32 8.38 11.67
N SER A 175 15.88 7.36 12.43
CA SER A 175 14.63 6.64 12.16
C SER A 175 13.43 7.57 12.09
N PHE A 176 13.27 8.40 13.12
CA PHE A 176 12.15 9.32 13.16
C PHE A 176 12.23 10.38 12.04
N LEU A 177 13.40 10.99 11.84
CA LEU A 177 13.59 12.05 10.84
C LEU A 177 13.41 11.52 9.41
N ALA A 178 13.78 10.26 9.14
CA ALA A 178 13.52 9.63 7.86
C ALA A 178 12.02 9.47 7.59
N ARG A 179 11.22 9.11 8.62
CA ARG A 179 9.75 9.07 8.53
C ARG A 179 9.16 10.47 8.34
N GLU A 180 9.62 11.44 9.13
CA GLU A 180 9.13 12.83 9.13
C GLU A 180 9.42 13.53 7.80
N ARG A 181 10.60 13.29 7.22
CA ARG A 181 11.06 13.97 6.00
C ARG A 181 10.99 13.11 4.74
N PHE A 182 10.32 11.96 4.79
CA PHE A 182 10.27 11.01 3.68
C PHE A 182 9.83 11.66 2.37
N ASP A 183 8.78 12.48 2.39
CA ASP A 183 8.22 13.09 1.18
C ASP A 183 9.27 14.01 0.50
N ALA A 184 10.05 14.75 1.30
CA ALA A 184 11.15 15.57 0.79
C ALA A 184 12.34 14.73 0.29
N LEU A 185 12.70 13.66 1.01
CA LEU A 185 13.76 12.72 0.58
C LEU A 185 13.37 12.01 -0.73
N HIS A 186 12.10 11.66 -0.88
CA HIS A 186 11.55 11.04 -2.08
C HIS A 186 11.60 12.01 -3.26
N GLU A 187 11.21 13.27 -3.06
CA GLU A 187 11.30 14.32 -4.08
C GLU A 187 12.75 14.51 -4.58
N GLU A 188 13.73 14.55 -3.67
CA GLU A 188 15.15 14.63 -4.02
C GLU A 188 15.62 13.42 -4.86
N LEU A 189 15.09 12.22 -4.58
CA LEU A 189 15.47 10.97 -5.26
C LEU A 189 14.64 10.69 -6.53
N ALA A 190 13.50 11.35 -6.73
CA ALA A 190 12.53 11.05 -7.78
C ALA A 190 13.15 11.11 -9.19
N SER A 191 14.01 12.11 -9.43
CA SER A 191 14.73 12.26 -10.71
C SER A 191 15.70 11.10 -10.97
N THR A 192 16.36 10.60 -9.93
CA THR A 192 17.29 9.47 -10.01
C THR A 192 16.54 8.18 -10.29
N ILE A 193 15.43 7.93 -9.58
CA ILE A 193 14.56 6.75 -9.82
C ILE A 193 14.07 6.76 -11.27
N THR A 194 13.57 7.91 -11.74
CA THR A 194 13.11 8.08 -13.12
C THR A 194 14.23 7.84 -14.13
N HIS A 195 15.44 8.35 -13.87
CA HIS A 195 16.60 8.15 -14.73
C HIS A 195 16.97 6.66 -14.84
N VAL A 196 17.05 5.95 -13.71
CA VAL A 196 17.36 4.52 -13.68
C VAL A 196 16.33 3.71 -14.45
N LEU A 197 15.02 3.95 -14.23
CA LEU A 197 13.96 3.26 -14.97
C LEU A 197 14.05 3.53 -16.47
N ASN A 198 14.32 4.77 -16.89
CA ASN A 198 14.47 5.12 -18.29
C ASN A 198 15.72 4.47 -18.92
N GLU A 199 16.81 4.34 -18.18
CA GLU A 199 18.01 3.66 -18.66
C GLU A 199 17.75 2.17 -18.90
N ILE A 200 17.01 1.52 -17.98
CA ILE A 200 16.56 0.13 -18.13
C ILE A 200 15.70 -0.01 -19.39
N THR A 201 14.69 0.85 -19.57
CA THR A 201 13.83 0.83 -20.76
C THR A 201 14.63 0.99 -22.05
N ARG A 202 15.62 1.90 -22.09
CA ARG A 202 16.43 2.15 -23.28
C ARG A 202 17.28 0.94 -23.69
N LYS A 203 17.76 0.15 -22.73
CA LYS A 203 18.58 -1.04 -22.96
C LYS A 203 17.75 -2.33 -23.13
N LEU A 204 16.43 -2.25 -22.95
CA LEU A 204 15.56 -3.41 -22.85
C LEU A 204 15.56 -4.26 -24.13
N SER A 205 15.26 -3.65 -25.28
CA SER A 205 15.13 -4.40 -26.54
C SER A 205 16.44 -5.09 -26.97
N SER A 206 17.59 -4.41 -26.79
CA SER A 206 18.89 -5.03 -27.08
C SER A 206 19.21 -6.19 -26.12
N SER A 207 18.89 -6.04 -24.84
CA SER A 207 19.12 -7.08 -23.83
C SER A 207 18.24 -8.31 -24.08
N ILE A 208 16.96 -8.11 -24.43
CA ILE A 208 16.04 -9.19 -24.80
C ILE A 208 16.54 -9.90 -26.06
N ARG A 209 17.01 -9.15 -27.07
CA ARG A 209 17.58 -9.73 -28.28
C ARG A 209 18.78 -10.63 -27.97
N GLU A 210 19.72 -10.15 -27.16
CA GLU A 210 20.92 -10.91 -26.79
C GLU A 210 20.58 -12.15 -25.96
N ALA A 211 19.68 -12.02 -24.98
CA ALA A 211 19.22 -13.15 -24.17
C ALA A 211 18.50 -14.22 -25.01
N HIS A 212 17.62 -13.80 -25.92
CA HIS A 212 16.94 -14.70 -26.85
C HIS A 212 17.95 -15.42 -27.77
N ASN A 213 18.89 -14.70 -28.38
CA ASN A 213 19.92 -15.31 -29.23
C ASN A 213 20.75 -16.35 -28.46
N LYS A 214 21.20 -16.02 -27.25
CA LYS A 214 21.94 -16.94 -26.38
C LYS A 214 21.13 -18.18 -26.01
N ALA A 215 19.82 -18.03 -25.81
CA ALA A 215 18.92 -19.16 -25.55
C ALA A 215 18.84 -20.11 -26.75
N LEU A 216 18.84 -19.57 -27.98
CA LEU A 216 18.85 -20.37 -29.21
C LEU A 216 20.21 -21.04 -29.48
N GLU A 217 21.32 -20.42 -29.09
CA GLU A 217 22.67 -21.01 -29.18
C GLU A 217 22.85 -22.18 -28.21
N SER A 218 22.27 -22.06 -27.02
CA SER A 218 22.32 -23.12 -26.03
C SER A 218 21.35 -24.24 -26.40
N ALA A 219 21.75 -25.51 -26.30
CA ALA A 219 20.87 -26.69 -26.48
C ALA A 219 19.72 -26.80 -25.43
N ARG A 220 19.35 -25.70 -24.77
CA ARG A 220 18.31 -25.57 -23.74
C ARG A 220 16.88 -25.73 -24.28
N GLN A 221 16.70 -25.93 -25.59
CA GLN A 221 15.40 -26.28 -26.15
C GLN A 221 14.94 -27.68 -25.68
N SER A 222 15.86 -28.53 -25.22
CA SER A 222 15.58 -29.91 -24.81
C SER A 222 14.45 -30.04 -23.78
N HIS A 223 14.32 -29.10 -22.84
CA HIS A 223 13.24 -29.15 -21.85
C HIS A 223 11.84 -28.99 -22.49
N TRP A 224 11.70 -28.11 -23.49
CA TRP A 224 10.44 -27.98 -24.22
C TRP A 224 10.14 -29.22 -25.06
N GLU A 225 11.17 -29.79 -25.67
CA GLU A 225 11.06 -31.02 -26.45
C GLU A 225 10.64 -32.20 -25.56
N GLU A 226 11.29 -32.36 -24.40
CA GLU A 226 11.00 -33.42 -23.42
C GLU A 226 9.56 -33.34 -22.90
N GLU A 227 9.07 -32.14 -22.56
CA GLU A 227 7.69 -31.97 -22.11
C GLU A 227 6.67 -32.22 -23.22
N LEU A 228 6.88 -31.64 -24.41
CA LEU A 228 5.98 -31.81 -25.55
C LEU A 228 5.96 -33.26 -26.05
N ALA A 229 7.05 -34.00 -25.89
CA ALA A 229 7.14 -35.41 -26.25
C ALA A 229 6.30 -36.33 -25.33
N GLN A 230 5.80 -35.82 -24.19
CA GLN A 230 4.88 -36.56 -23.34
C GLN A 230 3.44 -36.60 -23.89
N LEU A 231 3.12 -35.75 -24.87
CA LEU A 231 1.80 -35.70 -25.50
C LEU A 231 1.65 -36.77 -26.58
N SER A 232 0.40 -37.16 -26.86
CA SER A 232 0.05 -37.97 -28.02
C SER A 232 -0.16 -37.08 -29.23
N TRP A 233 0.58 -37.31 -30.31
CA TRP A 233 0.56 -36.45 -31.50
C TRP A 233 -0.13 -37.10 -32.71
N GLN A 234 -0.92 -36.30 -33.44
CA GLN A 234 -1.59 -36.73 -34.67
C GLN A 234 -1.82 -35.55 -35.63
N THR A 235 -2.17 -35.86 -36.88
CA THR A 235 -2.64 -34.85 -37.83
C THR A 235 -4.17 -34.84 -37.94
N GLN A 236 -4.76 -33.66 -38.07
CA GLN A 236 -6.19 -33.48 -38.30
C GLN A 236 -6.44 -32.63 -39.54
N ALA A 237 -7.37 -33.07 -40.39
CA ALA A 237 -7.83 -32.29 -41.53
C ALA A 237 -8.76 -31.17 -41.08
N VAL A 238 -8.57 -30.01 -41.68
CA VAL A 238 -9.35 -28.80 -41.45
C VAL A 238 -9.54 -28.07 -42.77
N SER A 239 -10.26 -26.95 -42.76
CA SER A 239 -10.39 -26.07 -43.92
C SER A 239 -10.23 -24.63 -43.47
N GLY A 240 -9.32 -23.90 -44.10
CA GLY A 240 -9.12 -22.47 -43.85
C GLY A 240 -8.40 -22.14 -42.54
N ALA A 241 -7.55 -23.02 -42.01
CA ALA A 241 -6.70 -22.68 -40.87
C ALA A 241 -5.72 -21.55 -41.23
N ILE A 242 -5.49 -20.65 -40.28
CA ILE A 242 -4.48 -19.58 -40.41
C ILE A 242 -3.17 -19.95 -39.68
N LEU A 243 -2.06 -19.35 -40.11
CA LEU A 243 -0.79 -19.46 -39.40
C LEU A 243 -0.53 -18.16 -38.60
N PRO A 244 -0.60 -18.21 -37.25
CA PRO A 244 -0.21 -17.08 -36.41
C PRO A 244 1.32 -16.92 -36.36
N ASP A 245 1.80 -15.70 -36.10
CA ASP A 245 3.24 -15.45 -35.94
C ASP A 245 3.85 -15.97 -34.62
N CYS A 246 2.99 -16.41 -33.67
CA CYS A 246 3.38 -17.20 -32.49
C CYS A 246 3.52 -18.70 -32.79
N ILE A 247 3.13 -19.12 -34.00
CA ILE A 247 3.24 -20.48 -34.57
C ILE A 247 2.38 -21.55 -33.89
N ALA A 248 2.48 -21.71 -32.57
CA ALA A 248 1.78 -22.76 -31.82
C ALA A 248 0.92 -22.16 -30.70
N LEU A 249 -0.25 -22.77 -30.51
CA LEU A 249 -1.15 -22.45 -29.41
C LEU A 249 -1.22 -23.61 -28.42
N VAL A 250 -1.49 -23.27 -27.17
CA VAL A 250 -1.73 -24.21 -26.09
C VAL A 250 -3.09 -23.94 -25.46
N ARG A 251 -3.79 -25.00 -25.05
CA ARG A 251 -4.96 -24.93 -24.19
C ARG A 251 -4.68 -25.75 -22.94
N VAL A 252 -4.86 -25.12 -21.78
CA VAL A 252 -4.93 -25.79 -20.48
C VAL A 252 -6.40 -26.06 -20.19
N ARG A 253 -6.69 -27.14 -19.45
CA ARG A 253 -8.08 -27.57 -19.18
C ARG A 253 -8.90 -26.44 -18.57
N GLY A 254 -10.01 -26.09 -19.24
CA GLY A 254 -10.94 -25.05 -18.79
C GLY A 254 -10.50 -23.61 -19.11
N GLN A 255 -9.37 -23.43 -19.80
CA GLN A 255 -8.89 -22.12 -20.26
C GLN A 255 -9.05 -21.96 -21.78
N GLU A 256 -8.96 -20.72 -22.24
CA GLU A 256 -8.89 -20.41 -23.67
C GLU A 256 -7.49 -20.69 -24.24
N PHE A 257 -7.36 -20.70 -25.56
CA PHE A 257 -6.06 -20.83 -26.19
C PHE A 257 -5.17 -19.62 -25.91
N ALA A 258 -3.89 -19.91 -25.64
CA ALA A 258 -2.82 -18.93 -25.46
C ALA A 258 -1.62 -19.29 -26.36
N PRO A 259 -0.67 -18.37 -26.61
CA PRO A 259 0.60 -18.74 -27.23
C PRO A 259 1.29 -19.82 -26.39
N LEU A 260 1.84 -20.86 -27.03
CA LEU A 260 2.53 -21.95 -26.32
C LEU A 260 3.66 -21.44 -25.41
N LEU A 261 4.29 -20.32 -25.78
CA LEU A 261 5.33 -19.65 -24.99
C LEU A 261 4.84 -19.25 -23.58
N LEU A 262 3.58 -18.87 -23.45
CA LEU A 262 2.96 -18.35 -22.23
C LEU A 262 2.22 -19.45 -21.42
N ARG A 263 2.51 -20.73 -21.67
CA ARG A 263 1.90 -21.81 -20.88
C ARG A 263 2.23 -21.65 -19.39
N GLU A 264 1.22 -21.79 -18.54
CA GLU A 264 1.42 -21.97 -17.10
C GLU A 264 1.86 -23.41 -16.82
N GLN A 265 2.65 -23.64 -15.76
CA GLN A 265 3.06 -24.98 -15.36
C GLN A 265 1.87 -25.72 -14.71
N ASP A 266 1.05 -26.40 -15.53
CA ASP A 266 0.12 -27.48 -15.14
C ASP A 266 -0.61 -28.05 -16.39
N GLN A 267 -1.22 -29.24 -16.24
CA GLN A 267 -1.69 -30.18 -17.28
C GLN A 267 -2.10 -29.55 -18.64
N VAL A 268 -1.15 -29.46 -19.57
CA VAL A 268 -1.39 -29.17 -20.99
C VAL A 268 -2.45 -30.14 -21.52
N GLU A 269 -3.60 -29.62 -21.94
CA GLU A 269 -4.68 -30.43 -22.52
C GLU A 269 -4.41 -30.66 -24.00
N LEU A 270 -4.06 -29.58 -24.71
CA LEU A 270 -3.98 -29.56 -26.16
C LEU A 270 -2.91 -28.55 -26.63
N VAL A 271 -2.09 -28.97 -27.57
CA VAL A 271 -1.18 -28.11 -28.35
C VAL A 271 -1.56 -28.20 -29.81
N VAL A 272 -1.67 -27.05 -30.48
CA VAL A 272 -2.09 -26.96 -31.87
C VAL A 272 -1.07 -26.16 -32.66
N LEU A 273 -0.55 -26.79 -33.72
CA LEU A 273 0.35 -26.18 -34.70
C LEU A 273 -0.30 -26.27 -36.10
N PRO A 274 -0.78 -25.16 -36.68
CA PRO A 274 -1.20 -25.13 -38.08
C PRO A 274 0.01 -25.37 -38.99
N ILE A 275 0.04 -26.52 -39.67
CA ILE A 275 1.12 -26.87 -40.60
C ILE A 275 0.76 -26.57 -42.06
N ALA A 276 -0.54 -26.51 -42.38
CA ALA A 276 -1.10 -26.02 -43.63
C ALA A 276 -2.52 -25.48 -43.41
N HIS A 277 -3.07 -24.76 -44.39
CA HIS A 277 -4.45 -24.23 -44.33
C HIS A 277 -5.52 -25.34 -44.19
N ASP A 278 -5.19 -26.57 -44.56
CA ASP A 278 -6.07 -27.74 -44.51
C ASP A 278 -5.62 -28.78 -43.48
N ARG A 279 -4.59 -28.48 -42.68
CA ARG A 279 -3.98 -29.47 -41.78
C ARG A 279 -3.39 -28.89 -40.51
N LEU A 280 -3.77 -29.48 -39.38
CA LEU A 280 -3.22 -29.21 -38.06
C LEU A 280 -2.34 -30.38 -37.59
N LEU A 281 -1.26 -30.06 -36.88
CA LEU A 281 -0.55 -30.98 -36.01
C LEU A 281 -1.03 -30.75 -34.57
N ILE A 282 -1.50 -31.81 -33.92
CA ILE A 282 -2.15 -31.73 -32.62
C ILE A 282 -1.45 -32.65 -31.64
N GLY A 283 -1.06 -32.12 -30.47
CA GLY A 283 -0.60 -32.90 -29.32
C GLY A 283 -1.64 -32.84 -28.21
N SER A 284 -2.08 -33.97 -27.65
CA SER A 284 -3.04 -34.00 -26.54
C SER A 284 -2.65 -34.94 -25.41
N SER A 285 -3.12 -34.64 -24.20
CA SER A 285 -2.94 -35.48 -23.00
C SER A 285 -4.10 -36.46 -22.75
N SER A 286 -5.29 -36.21 -23.30
CA SER A 286 -6.41 -37.15 -23.31
C SER A 286 -7.48 -36.78 -24.35
N ILE A 287 -8.01 -37.78 -25.07
CA ILE A 287 -9.14 -37.73 -26.02
C ILE A 287 -8.88 -36.99 -27.36
N GLU A 288 -9.43 -37.58 -28.44
CA GLU A 288 -9.57 -36.96 -29.77
C GLU A 288 -10.52 -35.76 -29.69
N ALA A 289 -10.01 -34.57 -29.42
CA ALA A 289 -10.79 -33.34 -29.48
C ALA A 289 -10.93 -32.88 -30.93
N THR A 290 -12.17 -32.81 -31.45
CA THR A 290 -12.43 -32.15 -32.73
C THR A 290 -12.26 -30.64 -32.57
N ILE A 291 -11.27 -30.08 -33.26
CA ILE A 291 -11.01 -28.63 -33.25
C ILE A 291 -12.00 -27.89 -34.16
N ASP A 292 -12.73 -26.93 -33.60
CA ASP A 292 -13.46 -25.92 -34.37
C ASP A 292 -12.47 -24.89 -34.95
N VAL A 293 -12.38 -24.85 -36.28
CA VAL A 293 -11.41 -24.01 -37.00
C VAL A 293 -11.74 -22.52 -36.84
N ALA A 294 -13.01 -22.15 -36.76
CA ALA A 294 -13.40 -20.76 -36.57
C ALA A 294 -12.90 -20.22 -35.23
N SER A 295 -13.14 -20.96 -34.14
CA SER A 295 -12.61 -20.65 -32.81
C SER A 295 -11.08 -20.68 -32.77
N LEU A 296 -10.45 -21.65 -33.44
CA LEU A 296 -8.99 -21.71 -33.54
C LEU A 296 -8.40 -20.49 -34.26
N ASN A 297 -9.00 -20.07 -35.38
CA ASN A 297 -8.54 -18.91 -36.14
C ASN A 297 -8.70 -17.62 -35.32
N ALA A 298 -9.83 -17.45 -34.62
CA ALA A 298 -10.03 -16.32 -33.72
C ALA A 298 -8.96 -16.28 -32.61
N ALA A 299 -8.67 -17.43 -32.00
CA ALA A 299 -7.60 -17.55 -31.01
C ALA A 299 -6.20 -17.29 -31.61
N SER A 300 -5.92 -17.82 -32.79
CA SER A 300 -4.64 -17.66 -33.52
C SER A 300 -4.38 -16.20 -33.84
N ALA A 301 -5.40 -15.48 -34.33
CA ALA A 301 -5.30 -14.05 -34.54
C ALA A 301 -5.05 -13.32 -33.23
N ALA A 302 -5.80 -13.64 -32.16
CA ALA A 302 -5.64 -12.99 -30.86
C ALA A 302 -4.27 -13.24 -30.20
N CYS A 303 -3.69 -14.43 -30.42
CA CYS A 303 -2.36 -14.83 -29.95
C CYS A 303 -1.22 -14.23 -30.78
N SER A 304 -1.48 -13.79 -32.00
CA SER A 304 -0.45 -13.20 -32.87
C SER A 304 0.06 -11.89 -32.27
N SER A 305 1.35 -11.60 -32.43
CA SER A 305 1.99 -10.34 -32.01
C SER A 305 1.75 -9.22 -33.02
N SER A 306 1.95 -9.51 -34.31
CA SER A 306 2.07 -8.51 -35.35
C SER A 306 1.29 -8.86 -36.62
N PHE A 307 1.20 -10.14 -36.96
CA PHE A 307 0.47 -10.62 -38.12
C PHE A 307 0.07 -12.09 -38.01
N PHE A 308 -0.85 -12.50 -38.88
CA PHE A 308 -1.04 -13.91 -39.26
C PHE A 308 -1.13 -14.01 -40.79
N ILE A 309 -0.97 -15.22 -41.32
CA ILE A 309 -1.18 -15.48 -42.75
C ILE A 309 -2.26 -16.52 -43.03
N SER A 310 -2.88 -16.44 -44.19
CA SER A 310 -3.92 -17.38 -44.62
C SER A 310 -3.82 -17.70 -46.11
N ALA A 311 -4.36 -18.87 -46.49
CA ALA A 311 -4.45 -19.26 -47.90
C ALA A 311 -5.50 -18.43 -48.65
N ASN A 312 -6.65 -18.12 -48.02
CA ASN A 312 -7.65 -17.23 -48.59
C ASN A 312 -7.83 -15.97 -47.72
N ALA A 313 -8.20 -14.85 -48.34
CA ALA A 313 -8.51 -13.62 -47.60
C ALA A 313 -9.69 -13.83 -46.61
N ALA A 314 -10.67 -14.65 -46.98
CA ALA A 314 -11.87 -14.90 -46.18
C ALA A 314 -11.58 -15.62 -44.85
N ASP A 315 -10.51 -16.42 -44.77
CA ASP A 315 -10.15 -17.18 -43.57
C ASP A 315 -9.76 -16.28 -42.37
N GLY A 316 -9.38 -15.03 -42.66
CA GLY A 316 -8.96 -14.02 -41.67
C GLY A 316 -9.93 -12.86 -41.47
N ILE A 317 -11.12 -12.90 -42.11
CA ILE A 317 -12.04 -11.76 -42.13
C ILE A 317 -12.49 -11.39 -40.71
N GLY A 318 -12.37 -10.10 -40.36
CA GLY A 318 -12.75 -9.60 -39.03
C GLY A 318 -11.82 -10.00 -37.88
N LEU A 319 -10.74 -10.75 -38.13
CA LEU A 319 -9.83 -11.23 -37.08
C LEU A 319 -8.63 -10.29 -36.85
N SER A 320 -8.28 -9.43 -37.80
CA SER A 320 -7.07 -8.58 -37.71
C SER A 320 -7.05 -7.64 -36.49
N ASP A 321 -8.22 -7.23 -35.99
CA ASP A 321 -8.31 -6.32 -34.83
C ASP A 321 -8.01 -7.02 -33.49
N SER A 322 -8.09 -8.35 -33.45
CA SER A 322 -7.76 -9.12 -32.24
C SER A 322 -6.26 -9.33 -32.04
N ILE A 323 -5.43 -9.07 -33.06
CA ILE A 323 -3.97 -9.25 -32.98
C ILE A 323 -3.38 -8.55 -31.75
N GLY A 324 -2.66 -9.32 -30.95
CA GLY A 324 -1.96 -8.92 -29.73
C GLY A 324 -2.81 -8.97 -28.45
N GLN A 325 -4.13 -9.14 -28.54
CA GLN A 325 -5.01 -9.04 -27.38
C GLN A 325 -4.79 -10.17 -26.38
N ARG A 326 -4.62 -11.42 -26.83
CA ARG A 326 -4.47 -12.57 -25.92
C ARG A 326 -3.17 -12.51 -25.13
N SER A 327 -2.06 -12.25 -25.82
CA SER A 327 -0.74 -12.13 -25.19
C SER A 327 -0.71 -11.00 -24.16
N ALA A 328 -1.31 -9.85 -24.48
CA ALA A 328 -1.44 -8.74 -23.55
C ALA A 328 -2.27 -9.13 -22.32
N GLN A 329 -3.41 -9.79 -22.51
CA GLN A 329 -4.28 -10.21 -21.40
C GLN A 329 -3.59 -11.21 -20.46
N VAL A 330 -2.95 -12.25 -21.01
CA VAL A 330 -2.27 -13.27 -20.20
C VAL A 330 -1.13 -12.64 -19.39
N ILE A 331 -0.32 -11.79 -20.04
CA ILE A 331 0.81 -11.11 -19.37
C ILE A 331 0.31 -10.11 -18.32
N ASP A 332 -0.73 -9.33 -18.60
CA ASP A 332 -1.30 -8.38 -17.63
C ASP A 332 -1.82 -9.10 -16.38
N ASN A 333 -2.51 -10.24 -16.56
CA ASN A 333 -2.98 -11.06 -15.45
C ASN A 333 -1.79 -11.58 -14.61
N SER A 334 -0.78 -12.17 -15.23
CA SER A 334 0.39 -12.69 -14.50
C SER A 334 1.16 -11.58 -13.77
N VAL A 335 1.34 -10.41 -14.39
CA VAL A 335 2.01 -9.27 -13.76
C VAL A 335 1.16 -8.75 -12.60
N ARG A 336 -0.15 -8.65 -12.75
CA ARG A 336 -1.06 -8.22 -11.69
C ARG A 336 -1.03 -9.16 -10.49
N ASP A 337 -0.98 -10.48 -10.71
CA ASP A 337 -0.91 -11.48 -9.64
C ASP A 337 0.40 -11.33 -8.84
N VAL A 338 1.55 -11.19 -9.52
CA VAL A 338 2.85 -10.92 -8.88
C VAL A 338 2.87 -9.57 -8.16
N LEU A 339 2.25 -8.54 -8.74
CA LEU A 339 2.17 -7.23 -8.08
C LEU A 339 1.23 -7.24 -6.88
N SER A 340 0.17 -8.04 -6.90
CA SER A 340 -0.73 -8.16 -5.75
C SER A 340 -0.01 -8.76 -4.55
N THR A 341 0.89 -9.72 -4.77
CA THR A 341 1.77 -10.29 -3.74
C THR A 341 2.83 -9.29 -3.27
N LEU A 342 3.39 -8.47 -4.17
CA LEU A 342 4.34 -7.41 -3.79
C LEU A 342 3.69 -6.22 -3.08
N ARG A 343 2.44 -5.90 -3.39
CA ARG A 343 1.67 -4.82 -2.77
C ARG A 343 1.18 -5.16 -1.37
N GLN A 344 1.19 -6.44 -0.99
CA GLN A 344 0.97 -6.82 0.38
C GLN A 344 2.15 -6.32 1.21
N PRO A 345 1.93 -5.48 2.23
CA PRO A 345 3.01 -5.04 3.10
C PRO A 345 3.72 -6.27 3.66
N VAL A 346 5.06 -6.28 3.54
CA VAL A 346 5.93 -7.34 4.09
C VAL A 346 5.72 -7.38 5.60
N GLY A 347 4.80 -8.22 6.06
CA GLY A 347 4.41 -8.31 7.47
C GLY A 347 3.09 -9.01 7.78
N ASN A 348 2.16 -9.11 6.83
CA ASN A 348 0.86 -9.75 7.09
C ASN A 348 0.71 -11.10 6.37
N ASP A 349 1.40 -12.11 6.86
CA ASP A 349 1.06 -13.49 6.58
C ASP A 349 -0.07 -13.92 7.55
N MET A 350 -1.32 -13.63 7.19
CA MET A 350 -2.49 -14.15 7.91
C MET A 350 -3.59 -14.51 6.93
N ASN A 351 -3.58 -15.77 6.51
CA ASN A 351 -4.72 -16.46 5.94
C ASN A 351 -5.86 -16.45 6.98
N ARG A 352 -6.81 -15.51 6.89
CA ARG A 352 -8.07 -15.53 7.64
C ARG A 352 -9.24 -15.33 6.67
N PRO A 353 -10.33 -16.12 6.82
CA PRO A 353 -11.47 -16.02 5.92
C PRO A 353 -12.14 -14.65 6.05
N HIS A 354 -12.45 -14.05 4.90
CA HIS A 354 -13.34 -12.89 4.79
C HIS A 354 -14.68 -13.23 5.44
N VAL A 355 -15.07 -12.44 6.43
CA VAL A 355 -16.45 -12.39 6.92
C VAL A 355 -17.05 -11.11 6.35
N GLU A 356 -17.97 -11.26 5.38
CA GLU A 356 -18.75 -10.13 4.89
C GLU A 356 -19.61 -9.55 6.02
N PRO A 357 -19.78 -8.21 6.08
CA PRO A 357 -20.66 -7.58 7.06
C PRO A 357 -22.10 -8.00 6.77
N THR A 358 -22.65 -8.82 7.65
CA THR A 358 -24.08 -9.14 7.63
C THR A 358 -24.83 -7.91 8.13
N VAL A 359 -25.46 -7.17 7.20
CA VAL A 359 -26.41 -6.11 7.55
C VAL A 359 -27.56 -6.78 8.28
N THR A 360 -27.57 -6.62 9.60
CA THR A 360 -28.66 -7.06 10.46
C THR A 360 -29.71 -5.95 10.45
N GLU A 361 -30.96 -6.32 10.16
CA GLU A 361 -32.12 -5.44 10.21
C GLU A 361 -32.18 -4.62 11.51
N LEU A 362 -32.67 -3.39 11.40
CA LEU A 362 -32.88 -2.43 12.51
C LEU A 362 -33.59 -3.10 13.70
N GLU A 363 -32.83 -3.52 14.70
CA GLU A 363 -33.33 -3.79 16.04
C GLU A 363 -33.24 -2.53 16.92
N THR A 364 -34.28 -2.35 17.72
CA THR A 364 -34.57 -1.22 18.60
C THR A 364 -33.38 -0.76 19.46
N LEU A 365 -33.15 0.57 19.48
CA LEU A 365 -32.20 1.34 20.30
C LEU A 365 -31.93 0.77 21.71
N PRO A 366 -30.69 0.79 22.21
CA PRO A 366 -30.35 0.27 23.54
C PRO A 366 -30.99 1.13 24.65
N SER A 367 -31.81 0.51 25.51
CA SER A 367 -32.40 1.14 26.69
C SER A 367 -31.47 1.08 27.91
N PHE A 368 -30.41 1.90 27.91
CA PHE A 368 -29.63 2.15 29.13
C PHE A 368 -30.09 3.46 29.80
N SER A 369 -30.01 3.52 31.12
CA SER A 369 -30.33 4.71 31.92
C SER A 369 -29.06 5.34 32.49
N PHE A 370 -29.08 6.65 32.64
CA PHE A 370 -28.01 7.43 33.24
C PHE A 370 -28.59 8.47 34.22
N SER A 371 -27.78 8.90 35.18
CA SER A 371 -28.16 9.97 36.12
C SER A 371 -27.69 11.35 35.62
N LEU A 372 -28.46 12.39 35.92
CA LEU A 372 -28.04 13.79 35.72
C LEU A 372 -28.07 14.52 37.06
N THR A 373 -26.94 15.12 37.44
CA THR A 373 -26.80 15.87 38.69
C THR A 373 -26.38 17.30 38.39
N CYS A 374 -27.04 18.29 39.02
CA CYS A 374 -26.62 19.69 38.98
C CYS A 374 -26.24 20.13 40.40
N SER A 375 -25.01 20.61 40.59
CA SER A 375 -24.48 20.98 41.90
C SER A 375 -24.15 22.47 41.97
N GLY A 376 -24.89 23.20 42.81
CA GLY A 376 -24.54 24.57 43.20
C GLY A 376 -24.88 25.69 42.21
N PHE A 377 -25.63 25.43 41.13
CA PHE A 377 -25.99 26.47 40.14
C PHE A 377 -27.42 26.41 39.57
N ALA A 378 -28.17 25.32 39.78
CA ALA A 378 -29.48 25.11 39.16
C ALA A 378 -30.59 24.93 40.19
N ASP A 379 -31.77 25.48 39.91
CA ASP A 379 -33.02 25.11 40.57
C ASP A 379 -33.70 23.93 39.85
N ASN A 380 -34.84 23.46 40.38
CA ASN A 380 -35.54 22.30 39.82
C ASN A 380 -36.00 22.53 38.36
N GLU A 381 -36.42 23.75 38.01
CA GLU A 381 -36.90 24.07 36.67
C GLU A 381 -35.74 24.05 35.66
N LEU A 382 -34.62 24.67 36.02
CA LEU A 382 -33.41 24.71 35.19
C LEU A 382 -32.84 23.29 35.00
N ALA A 383 -32.80 22.49 36.07
CA ALA A 383 -32.34 21.11 36.04
C ALA A 383 -33.22 20.23 35.13
N GLU A 384 -34.55 20.40 35.15
CA GLU A 384 -35.46 19.65 34.27
C GLU A 384 -35.27 20.03 32.80
N ARG A 385 -35.12 21.33 32.50
CA ARG A 385 -34.84 21.83 31.14
C ARG A 385 -33.52 21.29 30.62
N LEU A 386 -32.46 21.38 31.42
CA LEU A 386 -31.14 20.83 31.09
C LEU A 386 -31.22 19.31 30.86
N GLY A 387 -31.97 18.60 31.71
CA GLY A 387 -32.25 17.17 31.59
C GLY A 387 -32.83 16.79 30.22
N LYS A 388 -33.83 17.54 29.73
CA LYS A 388 -34.43 17.30 28.42
C LYS A 388 -33.44 17.51 27.27
N ILE A 389 -32.59 18.53 27.35
CA ILE A 389 -31.56 18.83 26.34
C ILE A 389 -30.50 17.72 26.33
N VAL A 390 -29.92 17.41 27.49
CA VAL A 390 -28.87 16.38 27.62
C VAL A 390 -29.39 15.01 27.21
N ALA A 391 -30.60 14.63 27.63
CA ALA A 391 -31.22 13.38 27.21
C ALA A 391 -31.40 13.29 25.69
N THR A 392 -31.71 14.41 25.03
CA THR A 392 -31.78 14.46 23.56
C THR A 392 -30.41 14.25 22.95
N ILE A 393 -29.37 14.97 23.41
CA ILE A 393 -28.00 14.81 22.88
C ILE A 393 -27.50 13.37 23.07
N VAL A 394 -27.66 12.79 24.26
CA VAL A 394 -27.26 11.41 24.57
C VAL A 394 -28.00 10.40 23.68
N ARG A 395 -29.31 10.59 23.48
CA ARG A 395 -30.10 9.70 22.63
C ARG A 395 -29.67 9.75 21.17
N GLU A 396 -29.44 10.96 20.63
CA GLU A 396 -29.03 11.08 19.23
C GLU A 396 -27.60 10.55 19.04
N ALA A 397 -26.66 10.87 19.94
CA ALA A 397 -25.29 10.35 19.89
C ALA A 397 -25.24 8.82 20.04
N GLY A 398 -26.10 8.25 20.89
CA GLY A 398 -26.17 6.80 21.13
C GLY A 398 -26.73 5.97 19.97
N ARG A 399 -27.16 6.60 18.86
CA ARG A 399 -27.50 5.89 17.63
C ARG A 399 -26.26 5.34 16.92
N ASP A 400 -25.19 6.13 16.94
CA ASP A 400 -23.98 5.87 16.16
C ASP A 400 -22.80 5.48 17.05
N LEU A 401 -22.84 5.81 18.34
CA LEU A 401 -21.75 5.55 19.30
C LEU A 401 -22.15 4.56 20.40
N PRO A 402 -21.32 3.54 20.70
CA PRO A 402 -21.52 2.66 21.86
C PRO A 402 -21.23 3.40 23.17
N ILE A 403 -22.27 3.98 23.78
CA ILE A 403 -22.16 4.80 25.00
C ILE A 403 -22.89 4.21 26.21
N SER A 404 -23.25 2.92 26.15
CA SER A 404 -24.03 2.24 27.20
C SER A 404 -23.31 2.11 28.55
N ILE A 405 -22.01 2.38 28.59
CA ILE A 405 -21.20 2.43 29.81
C ILE A 405 -21.43 3.72 30.63
N LEU A 406 -22.22 4.67 30.14
CA LEU A 406 -22.52 5.90 30.87
C LEU A 406 -23.26 5.62 32.19
N ASP A 407 -22.66 6.02 33.32
CA ASP A 407 -23.28 6.04 34.65
C ASP A 407 -24.12 7.29 34.85
N GLY A 408 -23.55 8.45 34.53
CA GLY A 408 -24.19 9.73 34.72
C GLY A 408 -23.35 10.92 34.30
N ILE A 409 -23.98 12.09 34.33
CA ILE A 409 -23.38 13.38 34.05
C ILE A 409 -23.62 14.29 35.25
N THR A 410 -22.56 14.88 35.79
CA THR A 410 -22.62 15.89 36.86
C THR A 410 -22.15 17.23 36.33
N PHE A 411 -23.03 18.24 36.34
CA PHE A 411 -22.66 19.64 36.16
C PHE A 411 -22.43 20.29 37.53
N ALA A 412 -21.32 21.00 37.72
CA ALA A 412 -20.96 21.56 39.02
C ALA A 412 -20.40 22.99 38.93
N ALA A 413 -20.88 23.87 39.81
CA ALA A 413 -20.32 25.21 40.00
C ALA A 413 -18.87 25.15 40.52
N ASP A 414 -18.59 24.18 41.38
CA ASP A 414 -17.22 23.85 41.82
C ASP A 414 -16.80 22.51 41.19
N TYR A 415 -16.37 22.58 39.93
CA TYR A 415 -15.90 21.44 39.15
C TYR A 415 -14.77 20.65 39.84
N PRO A 416 -13.71 21.29 40.38
CA PRO A 416 -12.67 20.58 41.14
C PRO A 416 -13.20 19.84 42.37
N ALA A 417 -14.12 20.43 43.14
CA ALA A 417 -14.70 19.76 44.31
C ALA A 417 -15.61 18.59 43.90
N ALA A 418 -16.39 18.74 42.84
CA ALA A 418 -17.25 17.68 42.32
C ALA A 418 -16.46 16.44 41.86
N LEU A 419 -15.31 16.62 41.20
CA LEU A 419 -14.41 15.52 40.86
C LEU A 419 -13.86 14.80 42.10
N LYS A 420 -13.39 15.56 43.09
CA LYS A 420 -12.83 14.98 44.33
C LYS A 420 -13.88 14.24 45.15
N GLY A 421 -15.12 14.71 45.14
CA GLY A 421 -16.23 14.14 45.89
C GLY A 421 -17.01 13.03 45.17
N LEU A 422 -16.65 12.69 43.93
CA LEU A 422 -17.36 11.68 43.16
C LEU A 422 -17.15 10.26 43.74
N ASP A 423 -18.24 9.56 44.03
CA ASP A 423 -18.19 8.15 44.41
C ASP A 423 -17.85 7.25 43.22
N ARG A 424 -16.65 6.68 43.24
CA ARG A 424 -16.15 5.80 42.17
C ARG A 424 -16.51 4.32 42.37
N GLY A 425 -17.12 3.93 43.48
CA GLY A 425 -17.60 2.57 43.72
C GLY A 425 -16.51 1.49 43.93
N ASP A 426 -15.24 1.84 43.83
CA ASP A 426 -14.09 0.98 44.16
C ASP A 426 -13.02 1.78 44.92
N PRO A 427 -12.65 1.41 46.16
CA PRO A 427 -11.59 2.06 46.91
C PRO A 427 -10.20 1.95 46.26
N ALA A 428 -9.98 0.98 45.37
CA ALA A 428 -8.74 0.86 44.59
C ALA A 428 -8.58 2.00 43.58
N PHE A 429 -9.68 2.64 43.19
CA PHE A 429 -9.63 3.85 42.40
C PHE A 429 -9.19 5.03 43.26
N GLY A 430 -8.10 5.69 42.86
CA GLY A 430 -7.67 6.94 43.49
C GLY A 430 -8.70 8.08 43.33
N ILE A 431 -8.49 9.16 44.08
CA ILE A 431 -9.32 10.37 44.00
C ILE A 431 -9.17 11.01 42.61
N ALA A 432 -10.28 11.29 41.92
CA ALA A 432 -10.25 12.03 40.67
C ALA A 432 -9.88 13.49 40.92
N GLN A 433 -8.95 14.02 40.13
CA GLN A 433 -8.45 15.38 40.28
C GLN A 433 -8.37 16.07 38.92
N THR A 434 -8.57 17.38 38.93
CA THR A 434 -8.25 18.22 37.78
C THR A 434 -6.76 18.19 37.52
N GLN A 435 -6.38 18.35 36.25
CA GLN A 435 -4.98 18.55 35.86
C GLN A 435 -4.76 20.05 35.68
N PRO A 436 -4.21 20.75 36.70
CA PRO A 436 -3.94 22.18 36.59
C PRO A 436 -2.92 22.44 35.47
N ARG A 437 -3.13 23.54 34.75
CA ARG A 437 -2.30 24.00 33.64
C ARG A 437 -2.16 25.51 33.72
N GLU A 438 -1.06 26.02 33.19
CA GLU A 438 -0.72 27.45 33.20
C GLU A 438 -1.51 28.25 32.14
N TYR A 439 -2.20 27.54 31.24
CA TYR A 439 -3.01 28.09 30.16
C TYR A 439 -4.37 27.38 30.11
N GLY A 440 -5.43 28.13 29.84
CA GLY A 440 -6.80 27.60 29.82
C GLY A 440 -7.27 26.96 31.14
N ARG A 441 -8.51 26.51 31.20
CA ARG A 441 -9.10 25.83 32.36
C ARG A 441 -9.67 24.48 31.92
N PRO A 442 -9.40 23.34 32.60
CA PRO A 442 -10.11 22.10 32.35
C PRO A 442 -11.58 22.25 32.77
N VAL A 443 -12.52 21.85 31.92
CA VAL A 443 -13.97 22.06 32.15
C VAL A 443 -14.80 20.78 32.07
N ALA A 444 -14.20 19.65 31.69
CA ALA A 444 -14.89 18.37 31.62
C ALA A 444 -13.91 17.21 31.79
N GLN A 445 -14.36 16.13 32.43
CA GLN A 445 -13.60 14.89 32.57
C GLN A 445 -14.53 13.68 32.67
N ALA A 446 -14.18 12.63 31.95
CA ALA A 446 -14.75 11.29 32.07
C ALA A 446 -13.98 10.51 33.16
N VAL A 447 -14.70 9.88 34.09
CA VAL A 447 -14.13 9.20 35.26
C VAL A 447 -14.67 7.78 35.36
N ASP A 448 -13.80 6.79 35.45
CA ASP A 448 -14.20 5.39 35.64
C ASP A 448 -14.82 5.19 37.02
N VAL A 449 -15.94 4.47 37.04
CA VAL A 449 -16.72 4.13 38.22
C VAL A 449 -17.18 2.67 38.16
N ILE A 450 -17.36 2.05 39.33
CA ILE A 450 -18.01 0.75 39.45
C ILE A 450 -19.44 0.94 39.95
N ARG A 451 -20.40 0.32 39.26
CA ARG A 451 -21.80 0.23 39.67
C ARG A 451 -22.25 -1.20 39.54
N GLU A 452 -22.74 -1.78 40.63
CA GLU A 452 -23.24 -3.17 40.64
C GLU A 452 -22.21 -4.17 40.08
N GLY A 453 -20.91 -3.94 40.36
CA GLY A 453 -19.80 -4.78 39.89
C GLY A 453 -19.46 -4.62 38.40
N LYS A 454 -20.07 -3.69 37.66
CA LYS A 454 -19.76 -3.39 36.26
C LYS A 454 -18.94 -2.10 36.14
N ALA A 455 -17.95 -2.13 35.26
CA ALA A 455 -17.21 -0.94 34.84
C ALA A 455 -18.15 -0.01 34.05
N LYS A 456 -18.21 1.24 34.49
CA LYS A 456 -18.96 2.34 33.87
C LYS A 456 -18.11 3.60 33.89
N CYS A 457 -18.59 4.64 33.25
CA CYS A 457 -17.95 5.95 33.27
C CYS A 457 -18.95 7.06 33.63
N HIS A 458 -18.54 7.95 34.52
CA HIS A 458 -19.28 9.14 34.93
C HIS A 458 -18.60 10.40 34.39
N ILE A 459 -19.36 11.31 33.79
CA ILE A 459 -18.84 12.54 33.22
C ILE A 459 -19.07 13.69 34.22
N VAL A 460 -18.03 14.42 34.59
CA VAL A 460 -18.14 15.63 35.41
C VAL A 460 -17.78 16.84 34.55
N ILE A 461 -18.62 17.88 34.60
CA ILE A 461 -18.54 19.07 33.73
C ILE A 461 -18.72 20.33 34.60
N ASP A 462 -17.98 21.38 34.25
CA ASP A 462 -18.15 22.72 34.81
C ASP A 462 -19.53 23.31 34.43
N ALA A 463 -20.18 23.98 35.38
CA ALA A 463 -21.51 24.56 35.19
C ALA A 463 -21.58 25.55 34.03
N ASP A 464 -20.48 26.19 33.64
CA ASP A 464 -20.45 27.12 32.50
C ASP A 464 -20.89 26.45 31.19
N ILE A 465 -20.63 25.14 31.02
CA ILE A 465 -21.09 24.37 29.86
C ILE A 465 -22.61 24.17 29.90
N ALA A 466 -23.20 23.93 31.09
CA ALA A 466 -24.65 23.84 31.23
C ALA A 466 -25.34 25.18 30.94
N ILE A 467 -24.74 26.29 31.40
CA ILE A 467 -25.22 27.64 31.10
C ILE A 467 -25.14 27.90 29.60
N GLY A 468 -24.04 27.51 28.95
CA GLY A 468 -23.88 27.66 27.50
C GLY A 468 -24.90 26.86 26.67
N LEU A 469 -25.28 25.64 27.09
CA LEU A 469 -26.37 24.88 26.44
C LEU A 469 -27.73 25.61 26.47
N LEU A 470 -27.97 26.37 27.53
CA LEU A 470 -29.21 27.11 27.76
C LEU A 470 -29.17 28.53 27.20
N SER A 471 -28.02 28.98 26.68
CA SER A 471 -27.79 30.32 26.16
C SER A 471 -28.64 30.58 24.90
N GLU A 472 -29.03 31.84 24.68
CA GLU A 472 -29.64 32.28 23.42
C GLU A 472 -28.60 32.51 22.31
N ASP A 473 -27.32 32.64 22.68
CA ASP A 473 -26.20 32.71 21.75
C ASP A 473 -25.94 31.34 21.08
N VAL A 474 -26.04 31.33 19.76
CA VAL A 474 -25.83 30.15 18.92
C VAL A 474 -24.42 29.60 19.10
N ASP A 475 -23.40 30.45 19.19
CA ASP A 475 -22.01 30.03 19.30
C ASP A 475 -21.76 29.40 20.68
N CYS A 476 -22.28 30.00 21.75
CA CYS A 476 -22.23 29.42 23.09
C CYS A 476 -22.91 28.04 23.17
N ARG A 477 -24.07 27.88 22.52
CA ARG A 477 -24.77 26.59 22.45
C ARG A 477 -23.99 25.56 21.64
N ALA A 478 -23.44 25.94 20.49
CA ALA A 478 -22.65 25.06 19.64
C ALA A 478 -21.41 24.54 20.38
N GLN A 479 -20.67 25.44 21.04
CA GLN A 479 -19.51 25.09 21.86
C GLN A 479 -19.84 24.10 22.97
N SER A 480 -20.95 24.35 23.68
CA SER A 480 -21.38 23.49 24.78
C SER A 480 -21.87 22.13 24.29
N THR A 481 -22.56 22.09 23.15
CA THR A 481 -22.99 20.86 22.48
C THR A 481 -21.79 20.05 22.02
N HIS A 482 -20.81 20.69 21.38
CA HIS A 482 -19.56 20.07 20.93
C HIS A 482 -18.78 19.45 22.09
N MET A 483 -18.72 20.12 23.25
CA MET A 483 -18.07 19.59 24.45
C MET A 483 -18.77 18.31 24.95
N ILE A 484 -20.11 18.29 25.00
CA ILE A 484 -20.86 17.09 25.43
C ILE A 484 -20.66 15.95 24.45
N LEU A 485 -20.77 16.21 23.14
CA LEU A 485 -20.53 15.19 22.12
C LEU A 485 -19.10 14.63 22.20
N SER A 486 -18.10 15.48 22.44
CA SER A 486 -16.71 15.04 22.69
C SER A 486 -16.60 14.11 23.90
N MET A 487 -17.29 14.41 25.00
CA MET A 487 -17.28 13.54 26.19
C MET A 487 -18.02 12.22 25.97
N LEU A 488 -19.10 12.22 25.19
CA LEU A 488 -19.81 10.99 24.82
C LEU A 488 -18.96 10.12 23.87
N ALA A 489 -18.27 10.73 22.89
CA ALA A 489 -17.32 10.02 22.04
C ALA A 489 -16.19 9.38 22.83
N ASN A 490 -15.76 9.99 23.94
CA ASN A 490 -14.74 9.41 24.82
C ASN A 490 -15.19 8.07 25.45
N LEU A 491 -16.48 7.90 25.72
CA LEU A 491 -17.02 6.62 26.23
C LEU A 491 -16.84 5.50 25.19
N SER A 492 -17.19 5.78 23.93
CA SER A 492 -16.98 4.85 22.81
C SER A 492 -15.50 4.51 22.66
N HIS A 493 -14.63 5.54 22.72
CA HIS A 493 -13.19 5.35 22.65
C HIS A 493 -12.66 4.47 23.78
N ALA A 494 -13.06 4.70 25.02
CA ALA A 494 -12.60 3.95 26.19
C ALA A 494 -12.84 2.45 26.02
N MET A 495 -14.03 2.05 25.56
CA MET A 495 -14.37 0.65 25.29
C MET A 495 -13.44 0.02 24.23
N ARG A 496 -13.19 0.76 23.13
CA ARG A 496 -12.32 0.30 22.04
C ARG A 496 -10.85 0.22 22.48
N TYR A 497 -10.40 1.21 23.25
CA TYR A 497 -9.02 1.35 23.72
C TYR A 497 -8.61 0.25 24.70
N GLU A 498 -9.47 -0.06 25.68
CA GLU A 498 -9.22 -1.16 26.62
C GLU A 498 -9.17 -2.52 25.91
N THR A 499 -10.09 -2.76 24.97
CA THR A 499 -10.12 -4.00 24.19
C THR A 499 -8.82 -4.18 23.40
N GLY A 500 -8.35 -3.14 22.68
CA GLY A 500 -7.12 -3.20 21.89
C GLY A 500 -5.84 -3.40 22.71
N LEU A 501 -5.77 -2.88 23.93
CA LEU A 501 -4.64 -3.12 24.84
C LEU A 501 -4.65 -4.53 25.45
N ASN A 502 -5.83 -5.09 25.72
CA ASN A 502 -5.99 -6.41 26.35
C ASN A 502 -5.66 -7.57 25.40
N GLU A 503 -5.94 -7.42 24.10
CA GLU A 503 -5.71 -8.49 23.12
C GLU A 503 -4.21 -8.80 22.92
N HIS A 504 -3.32 -7.83 23.11
CA HIS A 504 -1.88 -7.99 22.88
C HIS A 504 -1.04 -7.10 23.81
N ARG A 505 -0.85 -7.48 25.08
CA ARG A 505 0.18 -6.82 25.90
C ARG A 505 1.55 -7.04 25.22
N PRO A 506 2.36 -6.00 24.94
CA PRO A 506 3.60 -6.17 24.19
C PRO A 506 4.53 -7.17 24.90
N VAL A 507 5.15 -8.06 24.12
CA VAL A 507 6.07 -9.08 24.65
C VAL A 507 7.32 -8.44 25.29
N THR A 508 7.68 -7.20 24.94
CA THR A 508 8.70 -6.40 25.65
C THR A 508 8.50 -4.91 25.37
N ALA A 509 7.87 -4.15 26.29
CA ALA A 509 8.03 -2.70 26.28
C ALA A 509 9.45 -2.38 26.76
N ASP A 510 10.23 -1.65 25.95
CA ASP A 510 11.54 -1.18 26.42
C ASP A 510 11.34 -0.15 27.56
N ALA A 511 12.40 0.11 28.34
CA ALA A 511 12.31 1.00 29.49
C ALA A 511 11.95 2.45 29.09
N ILE A 512 12.24 2.85 27.84
CA ILE A 512 11.89 4.16 27.29
C ILE A 512 10.39 4.24 27.02
N ASN A 513 9.83 3.25 26.33
CA ASN A 513 8.40 3.18 26.05
C ASN A 513 7.61 3.20 27.37
N THR A 514 8.07 2.46 28.38
CA THR A 514 7.45 2.48 29.71
C THR A 514 7.45 3.89 30.34
N MET A 515 8.53 4.65 30.17
CA MET A 515 8.64 6.03 30.67
C MET A 515 7.79 7.02 29.86
N LEU A 516 7.73 6.86 28.54
CA LEU A 516 7.15 7.85 27.63
C LEU A 516 5.65 7.62 27.36
N HIS A 517 5.19 6.38 27.35
CA HIS A 517 3.81 6.03 27.00
C HIS A 517 2.74 6.80 27.77
N PRO A 518 2.86 7.04 29.10
CA PRO A 518 1.89 7.84 29.83
C PRO A 518 1.70 9.26 29.27
N CYS A 519 2.68 9.80 28.54
CA CYS A 519 2.60 11.13 27.95
C CYS A 519 1.71 11.17 26.69
N VAL A 520 1.63 10.07 25.93
CA VAL A 520 0.90 10.02 24.66
C VAL A 520 -0.42 9.25 24.74
N SER A 521 -0.66 8.50 25.83
CA SER A 521 -1.88 7.71 26.04
C SER A 521 -3.19 8.51 25.89
N GLY A 522 -3.15 9.81 26.20
CA GLY A 522 -4.29 10.71 26.03
C GLY A 522 -4.54 11.16 24.57
N ALA A 523 -3.56 11.04 23.67
CA ALA A 523 -3.67 11.56 22.30
C ALA A 523 -4.65 10.77 21.42
N PRO A 524 -4.68 9.42 21.41
CA PRO A 524 -5.70 8.66 20.67
C PRO A 524 -7.12 9.09 21.02
N SER A 525 -7.44 9.22 22.31
CA SER A 525 -8.76 9.71 22.74
C SER A 525 -9.04 11.14 22.28
N GLY A 526 -8.04 12.05 22.37
CA GLY A 526 -8.19 13.44 21.92
C GLY A 526 -8.50 13.53 20.42
N TYR A 527 -7.78 12.76 19.60
CA TYR A 527 -8.01 12.66 18.16
C TYR A 527 -9.41 12.11 17.86
N TYR A 528 -9.76 10.96 18.42
CA TYR A 528 -11.04 10.32 18.16
C TYR A 528 -12.22 11.21 18.58
N CYS A 529 -12.19 11.76 19.79
CA CYS A 529 -13.30 12.58 20.31
C CYS A 529 -13.50 13.86 19.49
N ALA A 530 -12.41 14.53 19.11
CA ALA A 530 -12.50 15.74 18.29
C ALA A 530 -12.99 15.43 16.87
N ARG A 531 -12.60 14.28 16.31
CA ARG A 531 -13.08 13.81 15.00
C ARG A 531 -14.58 13.54 15.01
N GLU A 532 -15.06 12.75 15.96
CA GLU A 532 -16.48 12.37 16.05
C GLU A 532 -17.40 13.56 16.37
N SER A 533 -16.88 14.61 17.01
CA SER A 533 -17.67 15.79 17.39
C SER A 533 -17.50 17.00 16.47
N ALA A 534 -16.60 16.94 15.48
CA ALA A 534 -16.23 18.09 14.65
C ALA A 534 -17.42 18.73 13.93
N PHE A 535 -18.39 17.93 13.49
CA PHE A 535 -19.58 18.38 12.77
C PHE A 535 -20.46 19.34 13.57
N SER A 536 -20.40 19.28 14.91
CA SER A 536 -21.28 20.04 15.80
C SER A 536 -20.82 21.48 16.05
N ASP A 537 -19.53 21.76 15.87
CA ASP A 537 -18.97 23.12 15.89
C ASP A 537 -17.75 23.19 14.96
N PRO A 538 -17.95 23.45 13.66
CA PRO A 538 -16.85 23.58 12.71
C PRO A 538 -15.81 24.68 13.07
N SER A 539 -16.20 25.64 13.91
CA SER A 539 -15.32 26.72 14.38
C SER A 539 -14.36 26.31 15.50
N ALA A 540 -14.58 25.14 16.12
CA ALA A 540 -13.79 24.63 17.24
C ALA A 540 -12.29 24.49 16.92
N GLY A 541 -11.94 24.32 15.65
CA GLY A 541 -10.56 24.25 15.18
C GLY A 541 -9.69 25.44 15.61
N GLN A 542 -10.26 26.64 15.75
CA GLN A 542 -9.51 27.81 16.24
C GLN A 542 -9.12 27.64 17.71
N ARG A 543 -10.05 27.14 18.55
CA ARG A 543 -9.78 26.90 19.97
C ARG A 543 -8.74 25.80 20.16
N TYR A 544 -8.80 24.72 19.37
CA TYR A 544 -7.76 23.69 19.41
C TYR A 544 -6.41 24.23 18.95
N SER A 545 -6.37 25.07 17.91
CA SER A 545 -5.13 25.74 17.46
C SER A 545 -4.54 26.63 18.56
N ASP A 546 -5.37 27.40 19.27
CA ASP A 546 -4.93 28.26 20.37
C ASP A 546 -4.39 27.42 21.54
N LEU A 547 -5.06 26.32 21.92
CA LEU A 547 -4.57 25.39 22.93
C LEU A 547 -3.22 24.75 22.55
N VAL A 548 -3.00 24.42 21.28
CA VAL A 548 -1.69 23.92 20.81
C VAL A 548 -0.61 24.98 21.00
N LYS A 549 -0.86 26.22 20.59
CA LYS A 549 0.12 27.32 20.70
C LYS A 549 0.45 27.63 22.16
N ASP A 550 -0.57 27.76 22.99
CA ASP A 550 -0.41 28.12 24.41
C ASP A 550 0.31 27.00 25.17
N SER A 551 -0.06 25.74 24.89
CA SER A 551 0.61 24.59 25.50
C SER A 551 2.07 24.46 25.08
N LEU A 552 2.38 24.69 23.81
CA LEU A 552 3.75 24.62 23.30
C LEU A 552 4.61 25.74 23.90
N ALA A 553 4.09 26.97 23.92
CA ALA A 553 4.79 28.11 24.51
C ALA A 553 5.04 27.92 26.02
N GLY A 554 4.02 27.51 26.78
CA GLY A 554 4.15 27.21 28.20
C GLY A 554 5.11 26.04 28.48
N ALA A 555 5.10 25.00 27.64
CA ALA A 555 6.04 23.89 27.72
C ALA A 555 7.49 24.37 27.53
N GLN A 556 7.76 25.14 26.49
CA GLN A 556 9.10 25.67 26.19
C GLN A 556 9.64 26.52 27.34
N GLU A 557 8.82 27.43 27.87
CA GLU A 557 9.22 28.32 28.97
C GLU A 557 9.54 27.55 30.26
N ALA A 558 8.60 26.70 30.71
CA ALA A 558 8.75 26.00 31.97
C ALA A 558 9.86 24.93 31.90
N ILE A 559 10.02 24.24 30.77
CA ILE A 559 11.09 23.25 30.57
C ILE A 559 12.45 23.93 30.52
N LEU A 560 12.57 25.11 29.90
CA LEU A 560 13.81 25.87 29.93
C LEU A 560 14.21 26.24 31.37
N LYS A 561 13.27 26.74 32.17
CA LYS A 561 13.51 27.03 33.60
C LYS A 561 13.96 25.80 34.37
N ALA A 562 13.30 24.64 34.16
CA ALA A 562 13.68 23.40 34.81
C ALA A 562 15.06 22.88 34.35
N ARG A 563 15.41 23.03 33.08
CA ARG A 563 16.74 22.66 32.55
C ARG A 563 17.85 23.51 33.16
N LEU A 564 17.62 24.80 33.36
CA LEU A 564 18.55 25.70 34.06
C LEU A 564 18.73 25.29 35.53
N ALA A 565 17.64 25.01 36.24
CA ALA A 565 17.68 24.52 37.62
C ALA A 565 18.45 23.18 37.71
N TYR A 566 18.20 22.27 36.78
CA TYR A 566 18.88 20.98 36.68
C TYR A 566 20.40 21.11 36.61
N ARG A 567 20.95 22.17 36.01
CA ARG A 567 22.41 22.42 36.01
C ARG A 567 23.01 22.60 37.39
N THR A 568 22.20 23.05 38.34
CA THR A 568 22.64 23.33 39.71
C THR A 568 22.48 22.12 40.61
N HIS A 569 21.31 21.46 40.57
CA HIS A 569 20.97 20.38 41.50
C HIS A 569 21.14 18.97 40.92
N ASN A 570 21.31 18.83 39.60
CA ASN A 570 21.48 17.54 38.88
C ASN A 570 20.38 16.50 39.19
N ASP A 571 19.15 16.94 39.42
CA ASP A 571 18.00 16.09 39.73
C ASP A 571 17.16 15.90 38.46
N LEU A 572 17.33 14.73 37.85
CA LEU A 572 16.64 14.36 36.61
C LEU A 572 15.14 14.13 36.85
N ASP A 573 14.74 13.61 38.01
CA ASP A 573 13.35 13.32 38.32
C ASP A 573 12.54 14.62 38.42
N THR A 574 13.12 15.64 39.04
CA THR A 574 12.52 16.99 39.06
C THR A 574 12.39 17.58 37.65
N LEU A 575 13.41 17.43 36.79
CA LEU A 575 13.36 17.91 35.41
C LEU A 575 12.27 17.19 34.59
N LEU A 576 12.24 15.85 34.64
CA LEU A 576 11.27 15.04 33.90
C LEU A 576 9.85 15.23 34.44
N GLY A 577 9.69 15.43 35.75
CA GLY A 577 8.42 15.77 36.39
C GLY A 577 7.83 17.10 35.91
N VAL A 578 8.67 18.02 35.43
CA VAL A 578 8.22 19.26 34.77
C VAL A 578 7.95 19.03 33.28
N ALA A 579 8.85 18.33 32.58
CA ALA A 579 8.82 18.21 31.13
C ALA A 579 7.72 17.28 30.61
N LEU A 580 7.64 16.06 31.13
CA LEU A 580 6.75 15.03 30.60
C LEU A 580 5.26 15.42 30.64
N PRO A 581 4.71 15.99 31.74
CA PRO A 581 3.31 16.43 31.76
C PRO A 581 3.01 17.53 30.73
N ARG A 582 3.96 18.46 30.51
CA ARG A 582 3.80 19.56 29.55
C ARG A 582 3.83 19.07 28.11
N ILE A 583 4.74 18.15 27.79
CA ILE A 583 4.76 17.47 26.48
C ILE A 583 3.45 16.68 26.25
N SER A 584 2.92 16.03 27.28
CA SER A 584 1.64 15.31 27.19
C SER A 584 0.49 16.22 26.78
N PHE A 585 0.41 17.43 27.37
CA PHE A 585 -0.63 18.37 26.97
C PHE A 585 -0.49 18.85 25.52
N VAL A 586 0.74 19.12 25.06
CA VAL A 586 0.98 19.49 23.65
C VAL A 586 0.49 18.38 22.72
N LEU A 587 0.88 17.13 22.99
CA LEU A 587 0.45 15.98 22.18
C LEU A 587 -1.07 15.84 22.15
N ARG A 588 -1.73 16.00 23.30
CA ARG A 588 -3.18 15.89 23.37
C ARG A 588 -3.87 16.99 22.58
N HIS A 589 -3.46 18.24 22.71
CA HIS A 589 -4.08 19.35 21.98
C HIS A 589 -3.81 19.27 20.47
N VAL A 590 -2.63 18.80 20.08
CA VAL A 590 -2.32 18.55 18.66
C VAL A 590 -3.22 17.43 18.12
N ALA A 591 -3.40 16.35 18.87
CA ALA A 591 -4.29 15.26 18.50
C ALA A 591 -5.75 15.72 18.37
N GLU A 592 -6.23 16.55 19.30
CA GLU A 592 -7.57 17.17 19.23
C GLU A 592 -7.71 18.05 17.97
N TRP A 593 -6.72 18.88 17.64
CA TRP A 593 -6.75 19.68 16.40
C TRP A 593 -6.77 18.80 15.15
N LEU A 594 -5.93 17.76 15.10
CA LEU A 594 -5.86 16.80 13.98
C LEU A 594 -7.17 16.03 13.82
N GLY A 595 -7.77 15.61 14.93
CA GLY A 595 -9.05 14.93 14.95
C GLY A 595 -10.16 15.84 14.42
N HIS A 596 -10.22 17.09 14.90
CA HIS A 596 -11.17 18.08 14.42
C HIS A 596 -11.03 18.32 12.91
N ARG A 597 -9.79 18.49 12.41
CA ARG A 597 -9.51 18.63 10.98
C ARG A 597 -10.06 17.44 10.18
N ASP A 598 -9.77 16.23 10.62
CA ASP A 598 -10.13 14.99 9.92
C ASP A 598 -11.63 14.63 10.04
N GLY A 599 -12.33 15.18 11.04
CA GLY A 599 -13.78 15.02 11.23
C GLY A 599 -14.62 15.98 10.41
N LEU A 600 -14.01 17.02 9.83
CA LEU A 600 -14.68 17.94 8.93
C LEU A 600 -14.71 17.39 7.50
N PRO A 601 -15.70 17.78 6.68
CA PRO A 601 -15.68 17.50 5.25
C PRO A 601 -14.37 18.00 4.60
N PRO A 602 -13.83 17.32 3.57
CA PRO A 602 -12.62 17.74 2.88
C PRO A 602 -12.71 19.20 2.42
N GLN A 603 -11.85 20.06 2.97
CA GLN A 603 -11.83 21.49 2.70
C GLN A 603 -10.45 22.07 2.98
N ASP A 604 -10.03 23.05 2.18
CA ASP A 604 -8.70 23.65 2.27
C ASP A 604 -8.53 24.57 3.49
N THR A 605 -9.64 25.10 4.03
CA THR A 605 -9.61 26.09 5.11
C THR A 605 -10.73 25.90 6.12
N PHE A 606 -10.41 26.05 7.40
CA PHE A 606 -11.34 26.16 8.52
C PHE A 606 -10.71 27.06 9.61
N PRO A 607 -11.48 27.57 10.60
CA PRO A 607 -10.89 28.32 11.72
C PRO A 607 -9.80 27.49 12.42
N GLY A 608 -8.59 28.04 12.54
CA GLY A 608 -7.41 27.29 13.04
C GLY A 608 -6.59 26.52 11.99
N SER A 609 -6.96 26.51 10.71
CA SER A 609 -6.21 25.83 9.62
C SER A 609 -4.80 26.38 9.36
N LYS A 610 -4.43 27.53 9.94
CA LYS A 610 -3.08 28.11 9.84
C LYS A 610 -2.04 27.44 10.74
N LEU A 611 -2.47 26.58 11.66
CA LEU A 611 -1.58 25.94 12.64
C LEU A 611 -0.34 25.28 12.03
N PRO A 612 -0.39 24.53 10.92
CA PRO A 612 0.81 23.92 10.33
C PRO A 612 1.87 24.97 9.97
N ALA A 613 1.46 26.11 9.39
CA ALA A 613 2.38 27.19 9.04
C ALA A 613 2.96 27.88 10.28
N GLU A 614 2.20 27.99 11.36
CA GLU A 614 2.64 28.55 12.64
C GLU A 614 3.65 27.62 13.34
N LEU A 615 3.43 26.30 13.29
CA LEU A 615 4.34 25.29 13.84
C LEU A 615 5.64 25.10 13.05
N LYS A 616 5.69 25.56 11.80
CA LYS A 616 6.91 25.55 10.98
C LYS A 616 8.07 26.32 11.62
N ALA A 617 7.79 27.40 12.36
CA ALA A 617 8.81 28.16 13.08
C ALA A 617 9.51 27.33 14.19
N HIS A 618 8.85 26.26 14.65
CA HIS A 618 9.39 25.31 15.62
C HIS A 618 9.93 24.02 14.96
N GLY A 619 9.91 23.94 13.63
CA GLY A 619 10.26 22.73 12.87
C GLY A 619 9.32 21.56 13.17
N LEU A 620 8.03 21.83 13.38
CA LEU A 620 7.00 20.85 13.76
C LEU A 620 5.89 20.68 12.70
N ASP A 621 6.00 21.33 11.54
CA ASP A 621 5.03 21.24 10.45
C ASP A 621 4.98 19.83 9.82
N LEU A 622 6.14 19.24 9.52
CA LEU A 622 6.21 17.87 9.00
C LEU A 622 5.86 16.83 10.08
N TRP A 623 6.28 17.06 11.32
CA TRP A 623 5.90 16.22 12.46
C TRP A 623 4.39 16.19 12.69
N LEU A 624 3.70 17.32 12.54
CA LEU A 624 2.25 17.41 12.68
C LEU A 624 1.53 16.46 11.71
N GLU A 625 1.95 16.45 10.45
CA GLU A 625 1.37 15.54 9.44
C GLU A 625 1.72 14.08 9.70
N LEU A 626 2.95 13.78 10.14
CA LEU A 626 3.33 12.43 10.54
C LEU A 626 2.48 11.93 11.71
N PHE A 627 2.27 12.77 12.73
CA PHE A 627 1.46 12.40 13.90
C PHE A 627 -0.01 12.22 13.53
N GLY A 628 -0.54 13.06 12.63
CA GLY A 628 -1.88 12.87 12.06
C GLY A 628 -2.02 11.55 11.31
N ARG A 629 -1.03 11.16 10.50
CA ARG A 629 -1.01 9.87 9.80
C ARG A 629 -1.01 8.70 10.77
N ASP A 630 -0.15 8.73 11.80
CA ASP A 630 -0.04 7.67 12.80
C ASP A 630 -1.33 7.52 13.62
N LEU A 631 -1.97 8.63 14.02
CA LEU A 631 -3.27 8.63 14.70
C LEU A 631 -4.38 8.11 13.79
N ARG A 632 -4.46 8.59 12.55
CA ARG A 632 -5.48 8.16 11.58
C ARG A 632 -5.39 6.67 11.28
N ASN A 633 -4.17 6.13 11.15
CA ASN A 633 -3.93 4.72 10.89
C ASN A 633 -4.55 3.80 11.97
N LEU A 634 -4.63 4.25 13.23
CA LEU A 634 -5.29 3.47 14.30
C LEU A 634 -6.78 3.24 14.04
N TYR A 635 -7.46 4.17 13.36
CA TYR A 635 -8.92 4.16 13.26
C TYR A 635 -9.44 3.83 11.87
N ASP A 636 -8.74 4.24 10.80
CA ASP A 636 -9.21 4.09 9.41
C ASP A 636 -8.86 2.73 8.80
N ALA A 637 -7.80 2.08 9.29
CA ALA A 637 -7.33 0.83 8.72
C ALA A 637 -7.76 -0.37 9.58
N GLU A 638 -8.38 -1.35 8.94
CA GLU A 638 -8.91 -2.53 9.61
C GLU A 638 -7.77 -3.34 10.29
N GLY A 639 -7.97 -3.74 11.53
CA GLY A 639 -6.96 -4.46 12.31
C GLY A 639 -5.73 -3.65 12.72
N GLN A 640 -5.68 -2.32 12.50
CA GLN A 640 -4.54 -1.48 12.88
C GLN A 640 -4.64 -0.89 14.29
N PHE A 641 -5.78 -1.01 14.97
CA PHE A 641 -5.93 -0.65 16.37
C PHE A 641 -5.28 -1.73 17.26
N THR A 642 -3.94 -1.79 17.24
CA THR A 642 -3.15 -2.79 17.97
C THR A 642 -2.28 -2.13 19.03
N ALA A 643 -1.92 -2.88 20.07
CA ALA A 643 -0.94 -2.40 21.05
C ALA A 643 0.36 -1.94 20.40
N GLY A 644 0.87 -2.66 19.40
CA GLY A 644 2.09 -2.29 18.68
C GLY A 644 2.02 -0.88 18.07
N ASN A 645 0.93 -0.56 17.38
CA ASN A 645 0.72 0.77 16.80
C ASN A 645 0.44 1.84 17.87
N ILE A 646 -0.24 1.49 18.97
CA ILE A 646 -0.47 2.39 20.11
C ILE A 646 0.86 2.78 20.77
N PHE A 647 1.75 1.83 21.04
CA PHE A 647 3.08 2.10 21.61
C PHE A 647 4.04 2.75 20.60
N ALA A 648 3.83 2.59 19.29
CA ALA A 648 4.63 3.31 18.29
C ALA A 648 4.48 4.84 18.42
N LEU A 649 3.37 5.32 19.00
CA LEU A 649 3.15 6.74 19.25
C LEU A 649 4.14 7.35 20.25
N ASP A 650 4.79 6.54 21.09
CA ASP A 650 5.78 7.00 22.09
C ASP A 650 6.93 7.77 21.42
N ARG A 651 7.24 7.44 20.17
CA ARG A 651 8.25 8.11 19.32
C ARG A 651 7.93 9.61 19.12
N HIS A 652 6.66 10.01 19.14
CA HIS A 652 6.28 11.44 19.07
C HIS A 652 6.62 12.21 20.34
N VAL A 653 6.62 11.54 21.50
CA VAL A 653 7.05 12.15 22.77
C VAL A 653 8.53 12.50 22.68
N GLU A 654 9.36 11.58 22.19
CA GLU A 654 10.79 11.82 21.97
C GLU A 654 11.02 13.00 21.04
N ARG A 655 10.31 13.03 19.91
CA ARG A 655 10.47 14.09 18.91
C ARG A 655 10.21 15.48 19.50
N LEU A 656 9.23 15.62 20.40
CA LEU A 656 8.96 16.86 21.10
C LEU A 656 10.00 17.16 22.18
N LEU A 657 10.45 16.16 22.94
CA LEU A 657 11.55 16.33 23.91
C LEU A 657 12.85 16.81 23.25
N TRP A 658 13.15 16.36 22.03
CA TRP A 658 14.31 16.84 21.27
C TRP A 658 14.25 18.34 20.96
N THR A 659 13.05 18.91 20.76
CA THR A 659 12.90 20.36 20.53
C THR A 659 13.26 21.21 21.74
N VAL A 660 13.22 20.62 22.93
CA VAL A 660 13.56 21.26 24.20
C VAL A 660 14.87 20.71 24.78
N ASN A 661 15.70 20.07 23.95
CA ASN A 661 17.01 19.54 24.31
C ASN A 661 16.97 18.57 25.50
N ILE A 662 15.99 17.66 25.50
CA ILE A 662 15.93 16.49 26.37
C ILE A 662 15.93 15.26 25.48
N CYS A 663 16.96 14.42 25.59
CA CYS A 663 17.13 13.30 24.68
C CYS A 663 17.26 11.98 25.47
N PRO A 664 16.15 11.25 25.70
CA PRO A 664 16.21 9.91 26.28
C PRO A 664 16.76 8.91 25.27
N TRP A 665 17.59 7.96 25.71
CA TRP A 665 18.12 6.87 24.90
C TRP A 665 18.53 5.67 25.76
N PRO A 666 18.53 4.44 25.20
CA PRO A 666 18.79 3.24 25.99
C PRO A 666 20.29 2.96 26.05
N MET A 667 20.79 2.65 27.25
CA MET A 667 22.13 2.09 27.43
C MET A 667 22.17 0.62 26.98
N GLU A 668 23.38 0.08 26.79
CA GLU A 668 23.60 -1.33 26.41
C GLU A 668 22.99 -2.32 27.42
N ASP A 669 22.84 -1.90 28.68
CA ASP A 669 22.23 -2.70 29.75
C ASP A 669 20.70 -2.55 29.87
N GLY A 670 20.07 -1.81 28.95
CA GLY A 670 18.63 -1.58 28.89
C GLY A 670 18.11 -0.47 29.81
N ARG A 671 18.96 0.21 30.60
CA ARG A 671 18.54 1.37 31.39
C ARG A 671 18.35 2.60 30.51
N VAL A 672 17.44 3.48 30.92
CA VAL A 672 17.23 4.78 30.26
C VAL A 672 18.29 5.77 30.73
N TYR A 673 18.96 6.40 29.78
CA TYR A 673 19.79 7.57 30.02
C TYR A 673 19.16 8.79 29.35
N VAL A 674 19.27 9.96 29.97
CA VAL A 674 18.74 11.21 29.42
C VAL A 674 19.87 12.21 29.23
N SER A 675 20.16 12.53 27.98
CA SER A 675 21.10 13.61 27.64
C SER A 675 20.39 14.95 27.68
N VAL A 676 20.97 15.92 28.39
CA VAL A 676 20.48 17.31 28.47
C VAL A 676 21.60 18.27 27.99
N PRO A 677 21.71 18.55 26.68
CA PRO A 677 22.78 19.39 26.09
C PRO A 677 22.86 20.78 26.72
N GLY A 678 24.07 21.32 26.94
CA GLY A 678 24.37 22.49 27.78
C GLY A 678 24.32 23.88 27.14
N ASN A 679 23.61 24.09 26.03
CA ASN A 679 23.58 25.36 25.28
C ASN A 679 22.61 26.42 25.85
N ASP A 680 22.23 26.33 27.13
CA ASP A 680 21.12 27.09 27.72
C ASP A 680 21.43 28.58 27.92
N GLU A 681 22.68 28.93 28.20
CA GLU A 681 23.12 30.32 28.39
C GLU A 681 23.12 31.14 27.09
N ALA A 682 23.36 30.49 25.94
CA ALA A 682 23.28 31.13 24.63
C ALA A 682 21.83 31.42 24.22
N LEU A 683 20.89 30.52 24.56
CA LEU A 683 19.46 30.67 24.30
C LEU A 683 18.82 31.83 25.10
N LEU A 684 19.37 32.15 26.28
CA LEU A 684 18.96 33.31 27.08
C LEU A 684 19.38 34.66 26.46
N MET A 685 20.50 34.69 25.70
CA MET A 685 20.99 35.93 25.08
C MET A 685 20.29 36.28 23.75
N GLU A 686 19.68 35.31 23.07
CA GLU A 686 18.96 35.54 21.80
C GLU A 686 17.52 36.05 21.99
N ASN A 687 16.92 35.95 23.19
CA ASN A 687 15.55 36.41 23.47
C ASN A 687 15.44 37.32 24.71
N PRO A 688 15.95 38.58 24.69
CA PRO A 688 15.82 39.50 25.80
C PRO A 688 14.38 40.05 26.01
N SER A 689 13.48 39.87 25.04
CA SER A 689 12.26 40.69 24.92
C SER A 689 10.99 40.11 25.54
N ARG A 690 11.04 39.01 26.31
CA ARG A 690 9.83 38.40 26.93
C ARG A 690 9.77 38.43 28.45
N ASN A 691 10.79 38.98 29.12
CA ASN A 691 10.80 39.14 30.58
C ASN A 691 10.86 40.63 30.97
N ALA A 692 9.85 41.40 30.54
CA ALA A 692 9.52 42.70 31.11
C ALA A 692 8.04 42.71 31.50
#